data_AF-A0A293N4H7-F1
#
_entry.id   AF-A0A293N4H7-F1
#
_cell.length_a   1.000
_cell.length_b   1.000
_cell.length_c   1.000
_cell.angle_alpha   90.00
_cell.angle_beta   90.00
_cell.angle_gamma   90.00
#
_symmetry.space_group_name_H-M   'P 1'
#
loop_
_entity.id
_entity.type
_entity.pdbx_description
1 polymer ?
#
loop_
_entity_poly.entity_id
_entity_poly.type
_entity_poly.pdbx_seq_one_letter_code
_entity_poly.pdbx_strand_id
1 'polypeptide(L)'
;MPRHGRRHTDPNSEEYKAYMAATLARMRRDYERRRLEEARAAHRARETVAAIEVDRLEMYAKDNGRHHRTDMYGLIEGQDPTPVLRRGQPFFIAIRFKRAYDPDKDTVQLDFSIGSSPELSKGTFVSLAVPAEKGEFTRAPTHWDVRISQHDRAVATLQVHIPATVSIGAWNLSVLGRLKNDPQAKSKFVCDKSIYVIFNPWCKDDAVYMESEEHRKEYVMKEAGKIFMGSWKQPHGRQWIFGQFTDVVLPACMFILDKSNLTYAARSNPVKVVRAVSAMINSADDSGVLTGNWSGEYEDGTAPWMWTGSAAILEQYLKTSGEPVRYGQCWVFAGVYNTVCRALGIPSRPVTCYASAHDTDESITIDRYFDAEGEELKKYTKDSVWNFHVWNEAWMARLDLPPGYGGWQAVDATPQETSDGFYQVGPCSVAAVRKGEIGYMYDSPFVFAEVNADVVHWRIDPNSSFGWTRQKTLTYHIGLGILTKKANADDGVEDAEDITASYKTKEGTEEERMVVLNAARSGGLAFLFDLPEKTQEDVILKLHDIESIEIGKPFNVLVSMTNQSNEKRTVNAVLSASSVYYTGILARKIKRERETFVLQPKDEEVLLMKVEPHEYLDKLVDYAMVKIYVMVNIQETRQTWSEEDDFTIEKPRLNIQIEGDVRVGKQFHAVFSFQNPLDRDLQDCTCTIEGPGIANAFVIQQPNVRARSMWVHRERLWPQRPGPRKIIAVFNCHEIYDIEGSADVVVQE
;
A
#
# COMPACT_ATOMS: atom_id res chain seq x y z
N MET A 1 3.30 25.71 -35.73
CA MET A 1 3.47 24.29 -36.14
C MET A 1 4.71 24.18 -37.02
N PRO A 2 5.45 23.04 -37.08
CA PRO A 2 5.28 21.73 -36.43
C PRO A 2 6.49 21.33 -35.52
N ARG A 3 6.28 20.68 -34.36
CA ARG A 3 6.24 19.23 -34.05
C ARG A 3 7.52 18.43 -34.42
N HIS A 4 8.18 17.87 -33.40
CA HIS A 4 8.70 16.48 -33.26
C HIS A 4 9.35 16.37 -31.86
N GLY A 5 8.92 15.56 -30.89
CA GLY A 5 8.75 14.10 -30.93
C GLY A 5 10.00 13.45 -30.30
N ARG A 6 10.18 13.48 -28.97
CA ARG A 6 11.31 12.82 -28.29
C ARG A 6 11.05 11.30 -28.25
N ARG A 7 11.76 10.57 -29.12
CA ARG A 7 11.84 9.10 -29.10
C ARG A 7 12.73 8.64 -27.94
N HIS A 8 12.29 7.61 -27.23
CA HIS A 8 13.18 6.76 -26.43
C HIS A 8 14.27 6.20 -27.35
N THR A 9 15.52 6.58 -27.12
CA THR A 9 16.67 6.06 -27.86
C THR A 9 17.20 4.80 -27.19
N ASP A 10 17.09 3.68 -27.90
CA ASP A 10 17.76 2.41 -27.61
C ASP A 10 19.26 2.66 -27.32
N PRO A 11 19.86 2.07 -26.27
CA PRO A 11 21.29 2.17 -25.97
C PRO A 11 22.20 1.69 -27.12
N ASN A 12 21.67 0.99 -28.12
CA ASN A 12 22.38 0.64 -29.35
C ASN A 12 22.19 1.64 -30.51
N SER A 13 21.38 2.69 -30.33
CA SER A 13 21.06 3.67 -31.38
C SER A 13 22.22 4.62 -31.70
N GLU A 14 22.32 5.01 -32.97
CA GLU A 14 23.36 5.94 -33.46
C GLU A 14 23.24 7.35 -32.84
N GLU A 15 22.05 7.77 -32.43
CA GLU A 15 21.84 9.04 -31.73
C GLU A 15 22.49 9.07 -30.34
N TYR A 16 22.42 7.96 -29.60
CA TYR A 16 23.11 7.81 -28.30
C TYR A 16 24.64 7.83 -28.48
N LYS A 17 25.16 7.16 -29.51
CA LYS A 17 26.60 7.15 -29.84
C LYS A 17 27.12 8.55 -30.24
N ALA A 18 26.33 9.32 -30.99
CA ALA A 18 26.71 10.66 -31.45
C ALA A 18 26.75 11.70 -30.31
N TYR A 19 25.78 11.66 -29.38
CA TYR A 19 25.78 12.50 -28.19
C TYR A 19 27.00 12.24 -27.28
N MET A 20 27.39 10.96 -27.14
CA MET A 20 28.59 10.56 -26.41
C MET A 20 29.88 11.08 -27.05
N ALA A 21 29.98 11.07 -28.38
CA ALA A 21 31.16 11.57 -29.10
C ALA A 21 31.39 13.08 -28.88
N ALA A 22 30.32 13.90 -28.88
CA ALA A 22 30.40 15.33 -28.67
C ALA A 22 30.84 15.70 -27.23
N THR A 23 30.35 14.94 -26.25
CA THR A 23 30.70 15.11 -24.83
C THR A 23 32.18 14.76 -24.58
N LEU A 24 32.67 13.69 -25.20
CA LEU A 24 34.08 13.27 -25.16
C LEU A 24 35.03 14.33 -25.75
N ALA A 25 34.62 15.05 -26.81
CA ALA A 25 35.44 16.09 -27.43
C ALA A 25 35.64 17.32 -26.54
N ARG A 26 34.61 17.70 -25.76
CA ARG A 26 34.71 18.82 -24.81
C ARG A 26 35.63 18.49 -23.64
N MET A 27 35.52 17.28 -23.09
CA MET A 27 36.38 16.80 -22.00
C MET A 27 37.86 16.71 -22.42
N ARG A 28 38.13 16.39 -23.69
CA ARG A 28 39.49 16.29 -24.24
C ARG A 28 40.26 17.62 -24.22
N ARG A 29 39.57 18.75 -24.46
CA ARG A 29 40.18 20.09 -24.44
C ARG A 29 40.53 20.58 -23.03
N ASP A 30 39.68 20.29 -22.05
CA ASP A 30 39.97 20.65 -20.66
C ASP A 30 41.09 19.79 -20.06
N TYR A 31 41.25 18.56 -20.56
CA TYR A 31 42.33 17.63 -20.20
C TYR A 31 43.71 18.08 -20.71
N GLU A 32 43.82 18.55 -21.96
CA GLU A 32 45.10 19.00 -22.52
C GLU A 32 45.70 20.21 -21.77
N ARG A 33 44.85 21.12 -21.30
CA ARG A 33 45.28 22.29 -20.51
C ARG A 33 45.86 21.87 -19.15
N ARG A 34 45.24 20.91 -18.46
CA ARG A 34 45.72 20.39 -17.15
C ARG A 34 46.97 19.53 -17.30
N ARG A 35 47.08 18.77 -18.40
CA ARG A 35 48.26 17.96 -18.75
C ARG A 35 49.54 18.80 -18.86
N LEU A 36 49.45 20.06 -19.30
CA LEU A 36 50.61 20.95 -19.42
C LEU A 36 51.11 21.47 -18.06
N GLU A 37 50.19 21.65 -17.11
CA GLU A 37 50.51 22.06 -15.73
C GLU A 37 51.09 20.90 -14.91
N GLU A 38 50.54 19.69 -15.08
CA GLU A 38 51.01 18.48 -14.40
C GLU A 38 52.38 17.99 -14.91
N ALA A 39 52.69 18.17 -16.19
CA ALA A 39 54.01 17.82 -16.75
C ALA A 39 55.16 18.61 -16.11
N ARG A 40 54.89 19.82 -15.59
CA ARG A 40 55.89 20.63 -14.85
C ARG A 40 56.08 20.15 -13.40
N ALA A 41 55.06 19.54 -12.80
CA ALA A 41 55.13 18.96 -11.46
C ALA A 41 55.82 17.59 -11.45
N ALA A 42 55.63 16.79 -12.50
CA ALA A 42 56.13 15.41 -12.61
C ALA A 42 57.68 15.29 -12.73
N HIS A 43 58.40 16.33 -13.13
CA HIS A 43 59.87 16.28 -13.25
C HIS A 43 60.59 16.32 -11.89
N ARG A 44 59.90 16.52 -10.75
CA ARG A 44 60.53 16.73 -9.44
C ARG A 44 60.50 15.56 -8.44
N ALA A 45 59.98 14.38 -8.76
CA ALA A 45 59.96 13.27 -7.80
C ALA A 45 60.24 11.90 -8.45
N ARG A 46 61.39 11.28 -8.10
CA ARG A 46 61.71 9.84 -8.24
C ARG A 46 61.52 9.19 -6.86
N GLU A 47 60.47 8.41 -6.64
CA GLU A 47 60.32 6.94 -6.84
C GLU A 47 60.84 6.07 -5.67
N THR A 48 60.00 5.96 -4.63
CA THR A 48 59.73 4.71 -3.93
C THR A 48 58.36 4.20 -4.41
N VAL A 49 58.30 2.98 -4.96
CA VAL A 49 57.07 2.47 -5.59
C VAL A 49 56.09 1.97 -4.52
N ALA A 50 55.23 2.87 -4.04
CA ALA A 50 54.13 2.54 -3.15
C ALA A 50 52.99 1.83 -3.90
N ALA A 51 52.13 1.13 -3.15
CA ALA A 51 50.89 0.55 -3.65
C ALA A 51 50.06 1.61 -4.40
N ILE A 52 49.27 1.20 -5.38
CA ILE A 52 48.38 2.14 -6.06
C ILE A 52 47.34 2.65 -5.06
N GLU A 53 47.21 3.97 -4.92
CA GLU A 53 46.28 4.60 -3.99
C GLU A 53 45.18 5.32 -4.75
N VAL A 54 43.94 5.21 -4.26
CA VAL A 54 42.81 6.00 -4.76
C VAL A 54 42.93 7.43 -4.24
N ASP A 55 42.77 8.38 -5.15
CA ASP A 55 42.64 9.80 -4.85
C ASP A 55 41.18 10.22 -4.80
N ARG A 56 40.37 9.77 -5.77
CA ARG A 56 38.93 10.05 -5.81
C ARG A 56 38.15 8.91 -6.44
N LEU A 57 36.97 8.64 -5.90
CA LEU A 57 35.96 7.75 -6.47
C LEU A 57 34.75 8.58 -6.92
N GLU A 58 34.30 8.38 -8.15
CA GLU A 58 33.11 9.01 -8.71
C GLU A 58 32.06 7.94 -9.02
N MET A 59 30.86 8.10 -8.45
CA MET A 59 29.78 7.11 -8.53
C MET A 59 28.76 7.43 -9.62
N TYR A 60 28.87 8.58 -10.29
CA TYR A 60 27.94 9.02 -11.34
C TYR A 60 26.47 8.87 -10.93
N ALA A 61 26.13 9.19 -9.68
CA ALA A 61 24.85 8.83 -9.07
C ALA A 61 23.65 9.33 -9.88
N LYS A 62 23.73 10.55 -10.46
CA LYS A 62 22.65 11.13 -11.29
C LYS A 62 22.50 10.40 -12.63
N ASP A 63 23.61 10.12 -13.32
CA ASP A 63 23.56 9.45 -14.62
C ASP A 63 23.14 7.99 -14.48
N ASN A 64 23.74 7.27 -13.52
CA ASN A 64 23.30 5.92 -13.17
C ASN A 64 21.84 5.92 -12.72
N GLY A 65 21.41 6.90 -11.93
CA GLY A 65 20.02 7.03 -11.50
C GLY A 65 19.03 7.08 -12.66
N ARG A 66 19.32 7.88 -13.69
CA ARG A 66 18.48 7.92 -14.91
C ARG A 66 18.42 6.58 -15.64
N HIS A 67 19.55 5.88 -15.73
CA HIS A 67 19.61 4.57 -16.41
C HIS A 67 18.89 3.48 -15.62
N HIS A 68 18.94 3.54 -14.28
CA HIS A 68 18.27 2.62 -13.38
C HIS A 68 16.82 3.04 -13.06
N ARG A 69 16.33 4.17 -13.59
CA ARG A 69 14.99 4.72 -13.31
C ARG A 69 14.77 4.93 -11.82
N THR A 70 15.74 5.61 -11.22
CA THR A 70 15.79 6.00 -9.79
C THR A 70 16.13 7.48 -9.64
N ASP A 71 16.13 8.25 -10.73
CA ASP A 71 16.41 9.69 -10.76
C ASP A 71 15.37 10.54 -10.02
N MET A 72 14.17 10.01 -9.74
CA MET A 72 13.15 10.70 -8.95
C MET A 72 13.40 10.68 -7.44
N TYR A 73 14.20 9.74 -6.93
CA TYR A 73 14.48 9.70 -5.48
C TYR A 73 15.21 10.98 -5.06
N GLY A 74 14.70 11.67 -4.05
CA GLY A 74 15.25 12.91 -3.53
C GLY A 74 16.72 12.78 -3.10
N LEU A 75 17.16 11.57 -2.74
CA LEU A 75 18.58 11.24 -2.48
C LEU A 75 19.52 11.48 -3.68
N ILE A 76 19.01 11.47 -4.91
CA ILE A 76 19.76 11.79 -6.14
C ILE A 76 19.72 13.30 -6.45
N GLU A 77 18.74 14.01 -5.88
CA GLU A 77 18.55 15.45 -6.04
C GLU A 77 19.41 16.22 -5.01
N GLY A 78 20.55 16.75 -5.42
CA GLY A 78 21.40 17.54 -4.52
C GLY A 78 22.78 17.87 -5.06
N GLN A 79 23.55 18.61 -4.26
CA GLN A 79 24.99 18.85 -4.51
C GLN A 79 25.81 17.59 -4.26
N ASP A 80 25.36 16.73 -3.33
CA ASP A 80 26.03 15.49 -2.97
C ASP A 80 25.11 14.27 -3.13
N PRO A 81 24.88 13.80 -4.37
CA PRO A 81 23.90 12.75 -4.64
C PRO A 81 24.35 11.38 -4.12
N THR A 82 23.41 10.62 -3.55
CA THR A 82 23.61 9.24 -3.09
C THR A 82 23.16 8.25 -4.16
N PRO A 83 23.98 7.25 -4.55
CA PRO A 83 23.61 6.28 -5.56
C PRO A 83 22.42 5.40 -5.14
N VAL A 84 21.36 5.38 -5.95
CA VAL A 84 20.26 4.43 -5.85
C VAL A 84 20.22 3.62 -7.14
N LEU A 85 20.43 2.31 -7.04
CA LEU A 85 20.59 1.39 -8.16
C LEU A 85 19.60 0.24 -8.05
N ARG A 86 19.12 -0.24 -9.19
CA ARG A 86 18.35 -1.49 -9.28
C ARG A 86 19.26 -2.68 -9.54
N ARG A 87 19.04 -3.79 -8.82
CA ARG A 87 19.75 -5.06 -9.06
C ARG A 87 19.49 -5.62 -10.47
N GLY A 88 20.32 -6.56 -10.94
CA GLY A 88 20.17 -7.12 -12.30
C GLY A 88 20.54 -6.16 -13.44
N GLN A 89 21.14 -5.00 -13.14
CA GLN A 89 21.53 -3.99 -14.13
C GLN A 89 22.94 -3.45 -13.83
N PRO A 90 23.81 -3.27 -14.84
CA PRO A 90 25.13 -2.68 -14.65
C PRO A 90 25.11 -1.17 -14.43
N PHE A 91 26.09 -0.67 -13.68
CA PHE A 91 26.31 0.76 -13.41
C PHE A 91 27.77 1.16 -13.60
N PHE A 92 28.03 2.46 -13.74
CA PHE A 92 29.39 2.99 -13.94
C PHE A 92 29.98 3.59 -12.67
N ILE A 93 31.28 3.40 -12.49
CA ILE A 93 32.10 4.13 -11.52
C ILE A 93 33.40 4.60 -12.18
N ALA A 94 34.01 5.67 -11.68
CA ALA A 94 35.36 6.05 -12.08
C ALA A 94 36.26 6.21 -10.86
N ILE A 95 37.45 5.63 -10.96
CA ILE A 95 38.48 5.69 -9.94
C ILE A 95 39.62 6.52 -10.50
N ARG A 96 39.94 7.62 -9.81
CA ARG A 96 41.18 8.37 -10.02
C ARG A 96 42.18 7.94 -8.96
N PHE A 97 43.33 7.47 -9.41
CA PHE A 97 44.45 7.08 -8.55
C PHE A 97 45.44 8.24 -8.40
N LYS A 98 46.27 8.22 -7.35
CA LYS A 98 47.32 9.23 -7.11
C LYS A 98 48.49 9.13 -8.09
N ARG A 99 48.62 8.01 -8.81
CA ARG A 99 49.59 7.78 -9.89
C ARG A 99 48.94 7.02 -11.05
N ALA A 100 49.65 6.90 -12.16
CA ALA A 100 49.18 6.07 -13.27
C ALA A 100 48.90 4.63 -12.81
N TYR A 101 47.75 4.10 -13.21
CA TYR A 101 47.39 2.71 -13.04
C TYR A 101 48.07 1.89 -14.13
N ASP A 102 48.92 0.95 -13.71
CA ASP A 102 49.65 0.05 -14.58
C ASP A 102 49.17 -1.39 -14.30
N PRO A 103 48.27 -1.96 -15.12
CA PRO A 103 47.73 -3.28 -14.91
C PRO A 103 48.78 -4.40 -14.84
N ASP A 104 49.99 -4.18 -15.35
CA ASP A 104 51.09 -5.15 -15.27
C ASP A 104 51.79 -5.14 -13.91
N LYS A 105 51.71 -4.02 -13.17
CA LYS A 105 52.35 -3.84 -11.86
C LYS A 105 51.35 -3.80 -10.70
N ASP A 106 50.13 -3.40 -10.97
CA ASP A 106 49.11 -3.11 -9.97
C ASP A 106 47.96 -4.11 -10.04
N THR A 107 47.41 -4.42 -8.86
CA THR A 107 46.14 -5.14 -8.73
C THR A 107 45.15 -4.24 -8.02
N VAL A 108 43.97 -4.07 -8.59
CA VAL A 108 42.86 -3.32 -7.99
C VAL A 108 41.69 -4.28 -7.76
N GLN A 109 41.09 -4.24 -6.57
CA GLN A 109 39.89 -4.99 -6.23
C GLN A 109 38.80 -4.05 -5.71
N LEU A 110 37.56 -4.32 -6.08
CA LEU A 110 36.37 -3.67 -5.56
C LEU A 110 35.70 -4.61 -4.55
N ASP A 111 35.67 -4.21 -3.29
CA ASP A 111 35.03 -4.94 -2.22
C ASP A 111 33.67 -4.29 -1.90
N PHE A 112 32.60 -5.00 -2.20
CA PHE A 112 31.23 -4.65 -1.86
C PHE A 112 30.79 -5.44 -0.62
N SER A 113 30.15 -4.77 0.34
CA SER A 113 29.63 -5.42 1.54
C SER A 113 28.30 -4.83 2.00
N ILE A 114 27.50 -5.64 2.68
CA ILE A 114 26.25 -5.21 3.30
C ILE A 114 26.12 -5.81 4.70
N GLY A 115 25.62 -5.00 5.64
CA GLY A 115 25.41 -5.39 7.03
C GLY A 115 26.66 -5.37 7.90
N SER A 116 26.46 -5.67 9.18
CA SER A 116 27.49 -5.59 10.23
C SER A 116 28.54 -6.71 10.15
N SER A 117 28.16 -7.89 9.65
CA SER A 117 29.02 -9.07 9.54
C SER A 117 28.91 -9.68 8.13
N PRO A 118 29.56 -9.08 7.12
CA PRO A 118 29.44 -9.51 5.73
C PRO A 118 30.23 -10.80 5.48
N GLU A 119 29.63 -11.73 4.73
CA GLU A 119 30.14 -13.10 4.49
C GLU A 119 30.08 -13.45 3.00
N LEU A 120 31.16 -14.05 2.47
CA LEU A 120 31.23 -14.53 1.08
C LEU A 120 30.17 -15.59 0.79
N SER A 121 30.02 -16.57 1.68
CA SER A 121 29.10 -17.72 1.53
C SER A 121 27.63 -17.31 1.50
N LYS A 122 27.29 -16.17 2.09
CA LYS A 122 25.92 -15.63 2.14
C LYS A 122 25.65 -14.56 1.09
N GLY A 123 26.66 -14.25 0.25
CA GLY A 123 26.55 -13.20 -0.77
C GLY A 123 26.45 -11.79 -0.20
N THR A 124 26.79 -11.58 1.09
CA THR A 124 26.79 -10.25 1.73
C THR A 124 28.17 -9.58 1.71
N PHE A 125 29.19 -10.28 1.21
CA PHE A 125 30.49 -9.74 0.82
C PHE A 125 30.84 -10.21 -0.60
N VAL A 126 31.35 -9.32 -1.45
CA VAL A 126 31.81 -9.63 -2.80
C VAL A 126 33.11 -8.87 -3.08
N SER A 127 34.12 -9.55 -3.60
CA SER A 127 35.37 -8.92 -4.06
C SER A 127 35.55 -9.17 -5.55
N LEU A 128 35.69 -8.08 -6.32
CA LEU A 128 35.84 -8.11 -7.77
C LEU A 128 37.21 -7.59 -8.17
N ALA A 129 38.04 -8.47 -8.72
CA ALA A 129 39.31 -8.05 -9.30
C ALA A 129 39.05 -7.29 -10.61
N VAL A 130 39.60 -6.07 -10.72
CA VAL A 130 39.52 -5.29 -11.96
C VAL A 130 40.39 -5.99 -13.02
N PRO A 131 39.82 -6.34 -14.20
CA PRO A 131 40.59 -7.00 -15.25
C PRO A 131 41.67 -6.09 -15.81
N ALA A 132 42.75 -6.65 -16.35
CA ALA A 132 43.88 -5.88 -16.84
C ALA A 132 43.58 -5.12 -18.15
N GLU A 133 42.68 -5.65 -18.97
CA GLU A 133 42.34 -5.11 -20.28
C GLU A 133 40.85 -4.78 -20.39
N LYS A 134 40.53 -3.90 -21.34
CA LYS A 134 39.16 -3.60 -21.73
C LYS A 134 38.54 -4.81 -22.42
N GLY A 135 37.30 -5.14 -22.06
CA GLY A 135 36.59 -6.29 -22.63
C GLY A 135 35.12 -6.35 -22.25
N GLU A 136 34.49 -7.47 -22.55
CA GLU A 136 33.12 -7.81 -22.15
C GLU A 136 33.08 -8.36 -20.71
N PHE A 137 31.87 -8.46 -20.14
CA PHE A 137 31.69 -9.24 -18.92
C PHE A 137 32.04 -10.71 -19.21
N THR A 138 32.76 -11.33 -18.28
CA THR A 138 33.31 -12.69 -18.43
C THR A 138 32.49 -13.73 -17.67
N ARG A 139 31.67 -13.29 -16.70
CA ARG A 139 30.82 -14.16 -15.89
C ARG A 139 29.38 -14.14 -16.36
N ALA A 140 28.63 -15.18 -15.99
CA ALA A 140 27.20 -15.25 -16.25
C ALA A 140 26.47 -14.08 -15.55
N PRO A 141 25.36 -13.55 -16.12
CA PRO A 141 24.59 -12.43 -15.53
C PRO A 141 24.06 -12.68 -14.10
N THR A 142 24.02 -13.94 -13.66
CA THR A 142 23.67 -14.33 -12.28
C THR A 142 24.79 -14.06 -11.26
N HIS A 143 25.97 -13.62 -11.70
CA HIS A 143 27.14 -13.36 -10.86
C HIS A 143 27.61 -11.92 -10.97
N TRP A 144 28.15 -11.39 -9.87
CA TRP A 144 28.81 -10.09 -9.90
C TRP A 144 30.01 -10.13 -10.82
N ASP A 145 30.18 -9.08 -11.62
CA ASP A 145 31.28 -8.94 -12.55
C ASP A 145 31.68 -7.47 -12.74
N VAL A 146 32.92 -7.24 -13.19
CA VAL A 146 33.45 -5.90 -13.45
C VAL A 146 34.26 -5.91 -14.73
N ARG A 147 34.12 -4.84 -15.52
CA ARG A 147 34.91 -4.63 -16.73
C ARG A 147 35.45 -3.21 -16.81
N ILE A 148 36.61 -3.05 -17.44
CA ILE A 148 37.14 -1.72 -17.79
C ILE A 148 36.38 -1.19 -19.00
N SER A 149 35.73 -0.04 -18.85
CA SER A 149 35.12 0.67 -19.97
C SER A 149 36.12 1.62 -20.64
N GLN A 150 36.89 2.34 -19.82
CA GLN A 150 37.94 3.26 -20.27
C GLN A 150 39.08 3.29 -19.24
N HIS A 151 40.32 3.35 -19.72
CA HIS A 151 41.51 3.56 -18.91
C HIS A 151 42.36 4.65 -19.55
N ASP A 152 42.67 5.69 -18.79
CA ASP A 152 43.59 6.75 -19.18
C ASP A 152 44.51 7.09 -18.01
N ARG A 153 45.76 6.63 -18.07
CA ARG A 153 46.80 6.88 -17.07
C ARG A 153 46.32 6.55 -15.65
N ALA A 154 46.00 7.57 -14.85
CA ALA A 154 45.59 7.46 -13.47
C ALA A 154 44.07 7.28 -13.28
N VAL A 155 43.28 7.30 -14.37
CA VAL A 155 41.82 7.18 -14.30
C VAL A 155 41.36 5.89 -14.94
N ALA A 156 40.63 5.07 -14.18
CA ALA A 156 39.95 3.88 -14.67
C ALA A 156 38.43 4.07 -14.50
N THR A 157 37.70 4.03 -15.62
CA THR A 157 36.23 3.98 -15.62
C THR A 157 35.80 2.54 -15.80
N LEU A 158 35.05 2.04 -14.83
CA LEU A 158 34.61 0.66 -14.72
C LEU A 158 33.11 0.58 -14.89
N GLN A 159 32.65 -0.54 -15.44
CA GLN A 159 31.25 -0.94 -15.35
C GLN A 159 31.15 -2.17 -14.47
N VAL A 160 30.25 -2.12 -13.48
CA VAL A 160 30.01 -3.19 -12.52
C VAL A 160 28.63 -3.76 -12.77
N HIS A 161 28.53 -5.08 -12.97
CA HIS A 161 27.27 -5.80 -13.11
C HIS A 161 26.78 -6.30 -11.75
N ILE A 162 25.53 -5.99 -11.43
CA ILE A 162 24.85 -6.45 -10.21
C ILE A 162 23.89 -7.60 -10.60
N PRO A 163 23.97 -8.79 -9.99
CA PRO A 163 23.02 -9.88 -10.21
C PRO A 163 21.59 -9.52 -9.81
N ALA A 164 20.60 -10.07 -10.49
CA ALA A 164 19.18 -9.89 -10.15
C ALA A 164 18.77 -10.59 -8.84
N THR A 165 19.64 -11.44 -8.27
CA THR A 165 19.39 -12.20 -7.04
C THR A 165 20.10 -11.63 -5.82
N VAL A 166 20.78 -10.48 -5.94
CA VAL A 166 21.50 -9.90 -4.81
C VAL A 166 20.54 -9.31 -3.78
N SER A 167 20.98 -9.26 -2.52
CA SER A 167 20.27 -8.57 -1.45
C SER A 167 20.06 -7.09 -1.72
N ILE A 168 18.84 -6.61 -1.48
CA ILE A 168 18.56 -5.19 -1.44
C ILE A 168 19.05 -4.59 -0.11
N GLY A 169 19.39 -3.30 -0.12
CA GLY A 169 19.85 -2.58 1.06
C GLY A 169 20.92 -1.51 0.77
N ALA A 170 21.49 -0.95 1.83
CA ALA A 170 22.66 -0.07 1.76
C ALA A 170 23.96 -0.88 1.70
N TRP A 171 24.62 -0.86 0.55
CA TRP A 171 25.90 -1.50 0.30
C TRP A 171 27.05 -0.51 0.49
N ASN A 172 28.15 -0.99 1.06
CA ASN A 172 29.41 -0.26 1.17
C ASN A 172 30.36 -0.70 0.06
N LEU A 173 31.17 0.23 -0.44
CA LEU A 173 32.23 -0.03 -1.42
C LEU A 173 33.58 0.36 -0.85
N SER A 174 34.56 -0.51 -0.96
CA SER A 174 35.97 -0.17 -0.78
C SER A 174 36.82 -0.63 -1.94
N VAL A 175 37.89 0.11 -2.22
CA VAL A 175 38.84 -0.19 -3.30
C VAL A 175 40.18 -0.57 -2.67
N LEU A 176 40.63 -1.80 -2.96
CA LEU A 176 41.93 -2.29 -2.53
C LEU A 176 42.93 -2.17 -3.66
N GLY A 177 44.02 -1.43 -3.42
CA GLY A 177 45.17 -1.37 -4.33
C GLY A 177 46.33 -2.20 -3.79
N ARG A 178 47.01 -2.96 -4.65
CA ARG A 178 48.20 -3.74 -4.29
C ARG A 178 49.25 -3.66 -5.37
N LEU A 179 50.52 -3.78 -4.98
CA LEU A 179 51.60 -4.02 -5.92
C LEU A 179 51.75 -5.53 -6.15
N LYS A 180 51.82 -5.98 -7.41
CA LYS A 180 51.95 -7.41 -7.74
C LYS A 180 53.25 -8.03 -7.21
N ASN A 181 54.32 -7.25 -7.20
CA ASN A 181 55.65 -7.70 -6.82
C ASN A 181 55.98 -7.50 -5.33
N ASP A 182 55.10 -6.84 -4.57
CA ASP A 182 55.24 -6.66 -3.12
C ASP A 182 53.89 -6.92 -2.43
N PRO A 183 53.70 -8.14 -1.87
CA PRO A 183 52.48 -8.49 -1.16
C PRO A 183 52.19 -7.64 0.09
N GLN A 184 53.17 -6.94 0.66
CA GLN A 184 52.98 -6.08 1.83
C GLN A 184 52.54 -4.66 1.44
N ALA A 185 52.87 -4.21 0.22
CA ALA A 185 52.40 -2.93 -0.31
C ALA A 185 50.91 -3.01 -0.68
N LYS A 186 50.05 -2.57 0.24
CA LYS A 186 48.59 -2.50 0.06
C LYS A 186 48.04 -1.12 0.45
N SER A 187 46.99 -0.70 -0.23
CA SER A 187 46.17 0.46 0.11
C SER A 187 44.70 0.05 0.19
N LYS A 188 43.91 0.75 1.02
CA LYS A 188 42.46 0.61 1.08
C LYS A 188 41.82 1.98 1.11
N PHE A 189 40.95 2.23 0.14
CA PHE A 189 40.07 3.40 0.12
C PHE A 189 38.65 2.95 0.44
N VAL A 190 37.97 3.62 1.37
CA VAL A 190 36.58 3.33 1.72
C VAL A 190 35.72 4.45 1.15
N CYS A 191 34.71 4.10 0.36
CA CYS A 191 33.70 5.04 -0.10
C CYS A 191 32.94 5.57 1.13
N ASP A 192 32.86 6.89 1.24
CA ASP A 192 32.12 7.59 2.29
C ASP A 192 30.60 7.47 2.13
N LYS A 193 30.13 7.17 0.92
CA LYS A 193 28.71 6.97 0.60
C LYS A 193 28.32 5.51 0.53
N SER A 194 27.15 5.20 1.07
CA SER A 194 26.45 3.94 0.79
C SER A 194 25.81 3.95 -0.59
N ILE A 195 25.69 2.76 -1.17
CA ILE A 195 25.04 2.48 -2.45
C ILE A 195 23.74 1.75 -2.14
N TYR A 196 22.59 2.39 -2.37
CA TYR A 196 21.33 1.70 -2.22
C TYR A 196 21.09 0.79 -3.42
N VAL A 197 20.93 -0.51 -3.16
CA VAL A 197 20.51 -1.49 -4.17
C VAL A 197 19.07 -1.88 -3.86
N ILE A 198 18.17 -1.71 -4.83
CA ILE A 198 16.74 -2.02 -4.72
C ILE A 198 16.30 -3.04 -5.78
N PHE A 199 15.07 -3.54 -5.67
CA PHE A 199 14.51 -4.51 -6.63
C PHE A 199 14.34 -3.90 -8.04
N ASN A 200 14.30 -4.77 -9.04
CA ASN A 200 14.25 -4.36 -10.45
C ASN A 200 13.08 -4.95 -11.24
N PRO A 201 11.93 -4.26 -11.30
CA PRO A 201 10.79 -4.73 -12.07
C PRO A 201 10.99 -4.57 -13.59
N TRP A 202 12.12 -4.02 -14.06
CA TRP A 202 12.50 -3.98 -15.47
C TRP A 202 13.42 -5.14 -15.90
N CYS A 203 13.98 -5.91 -14.96
CA CYS A 203 14.87 -7.03 -15.26
C CYS A 203 14.08 -8.34 -15.31
N LYS A 204 14.10 -9.05 -16.44
CA LYS A 204 13.38 -10.33 -16.63
C LYS A 204 13.85 -11.44 -15.69
N ASP A 205 15.08 -11.35 -15.21
CA ASP A 205 15.67 -12.31 -14.29
C ASP A 205 15.37 -11.98 -12.82
N ASP A 206 14.75 -10.83 -12.53
CA ASP A 206 14.33 -10.46 -11.19
C ASP A 206 12.95 -11.06 -10.88
N ALA A 207 12.80 -11.62 -9.68
CA ALA A 207 11.55 -12.17 -9.20
C ALA A 207 10.39 -11.15 -9.16
N VAL A 208 10.65 -9.85 -9.18
CA VAL A 208 9.60 -8.80 -9.25
C VAL A 208 9.37 -8.25 -10.67
N TYR A 209 9.89 -8.93 -11.71
CA TYR A 209 9.71 -8.49 -13.10
C TYR A 209 8.24 -8.25 -13.46
N MET A 210 7.96 -7.07 -14.01
CA MET A 210 6.64 -6.70 -14.51
C MET A 210 6.76 -6.25 -15.96
N GLU A 211 6.16 -7.03 -16.87
CA GLU A 211 6.32 -6.82 -18.31
C GLU A 211 5.71 -5.51 -18.81
N SER A 212 4.50 -5.19 -18.36
CA SER A 212 3.76 -4.00 -18.79
C SER A 212 4.46 -2.71 -18.35
N GLU A 213 4.81 -1.84 -19.30
CA GLU A 213 5.35 -0.50 -19.02
C GLU A 213 4.31 0.37 -18.29
N GLU A 214 3.05 0.26 -18.68
CA GLU A 214 1.92 0.94 -18.03
C GLU A 214 1.81 0.53 -16.55
N HIS A 215 1.84 -0.77 -16.26
CA HIS A 215 1.77 -1.25 -14.89
C HIS A 215 2.99 -0.83 -14.06
N ARG A 216 4.20 -0.78 -14.66
CA ARG A 216 5.39 -0.25 -13.96
C ARG A 216 5.27 1.24 -13.66
N LYS A 217 4.64 2.03 -14.55
CA LYS A 217 4.36 3.44 -14.29
C LYS A 217 3.42 3.59 -13.10
N GLU A 218 2.32 2.84 -13.07
CA GLU A 218 1.33 2.92 -11.98
C GLU A 218 1.85 2.34 -10.66
N TYR A 219 2.33 1.10 -10.67
CA TYR A 219 2.59 0.32 -9.46
C TYR A 219 4.00 0.49 -8.89
N VAL A 220 4.86 1.27 -9.53
CA VAL A 220 6.22 1.59 -9.04
C VAL A 220 6.46 3.10 -9.05
N MET A 221 6.19 3.78 -10.17
CA MET A 221 6.63 5.16 -10.39
C MET A 221 5.62 6.24 -9.98
N LYS A 222 4.34 5.91 -9.80
CA LYS A 222 3.32 6.89 -9.40
C LYS A 222 3.40 7.16 -7.89
N GLU A 223 3.57 8.43 -7.50
CA GLU A 223 3.71 8.87 -6.10
C GLU A 223 2.39 9.32 -5.43
N ALA A 224 1.37 9.61 -6.24
CA ALA A 224 0.01 9.92 -5.79
C ALA A 224 -0.92 8.78 -6.21
N GLY A 225 -1.71 8.27 -5.27
CA GLY A 225 -2.66 7.19 -5.50
C GLY A 225 -4.01 7.47 -4.85
N LYS A 226 -4.83 6.42 -4.83
CA LYS A 226 -6.18 6.44 -4.29
C LYS A 226 -6.43 5.14 -3.54
N ILE A 227 -7.19 5.22 -2.46
CA ILE A 227 -7.65 4.08 -1.68
C ILE A 227 -9.18 4.17 -1.62
N PHE A 228 -9.86 3.10 -1.98
CA PHE A 228 -11.32 3.06 -1.95
C PHE A 228 -11.81 2.80 -0.52
N MET A 229 -12.89 3.50 -0.14
CA MET A 229 -13.53 3.45 1.18
C MET A 229 -15.06 3.59 1.00
N GLY A 230 -15.80 3.55 2.11
CA GLY A 230 -17.27 3.63 2.11
C GLY A 230 -17.91 2.25 2.13
N SER A 231 -19.11 2.11 1.56
CA SER A 231 -19.78 0.81 1.40
C SER A 231 -19.75 0.36 -0.05
N TRP A 232 -20.03 -0.93 -0.29
CA TRP A 232 -20.05 -1.48 -1.65
C TRP A 232 -21.03 -0.76 -2.60
N LYS A 233 -22.15 -0.27 -2.05
CA LYS A 233 -23.15 0.48 -2.82
C LYS A 233 -22.69 1.90 -3.16
N GLN A 234 -21.80 2.48 -2.35
CA GLN A 234 -21.33 3.87 -2.47
C GLN A 234 -19.81 3.96 -2.23
N PRO A 235 -19.00 3.30 -3.08
CA PRO A 235 -17.56 3.38 -2.95
C PRO A 235 -17.10 4.80 -3.29
N HIS A 236 -16.20 5.35 -2.47
CA HIS A 236 -15.52 6.60 -2.79
C HIS A 236 -14.01 6.43 -2.66
N GLY A 237 -13.27 7.20 -3.44
CA GLY A 237 -11.83 7.12 -3.50
C GLY A 237 -11.16 8.24 -2.71
N ARG A 238 -10.55 7.91 -1.58
CA ARG A 238 -9.67 8.81 -0.83
C ARG A 238 -8.33 8.93 -1.53
N GLN A 239 -7.88 10.15 -1.77
CA GLN A 239 -6.56 10.40 -2.34
C GLN A 239 -5.47 10.15 -1.28
N TRP A 240 -4.35 9.56 -1.70
CA TRP A 240 -3.24 9.24 -0.82
C TRP A 240 -1.90 9.55 -1.49
N ILE A 241 -1.04 10.31 -0.81
CA ILE A 241 0.33 10.52 -1.23
C ILE A 241 1.20 9.39 -0.70
N PHE A 242 1.63 8.48 -1.57
CA PHE A 242 2.67 7.51 -1.21
C PHE A 242 4.00 8.23 -0.99
N GLY A 243 4.39 9.13 -1.91
CA GLY A 243 5.56 9.98 -1.73
C GLY A 243 6.88 9.20 -1.60
N GLN A 244 6.98 8.01 -2.22
CA GLN A 244 8.10 7.07 -2.08
C GLN A 244 9.47 7.63 -2.50
N PHE A 245 9.46 8.76 -3.22
CA PHE A 245 10.65 9.45 -3.70
C PHE A 245 11.11 10.60 -2.80
N THR A 246 10.39 10.89 -1.72
CA THR A 246 10.86 11.84 -0.70
C THR A 246 12.17 11.34 -0.11
N ASP A 247 13.12 12.23 0.12
CA ASP A 247 14.49 11.91 0.56
C ASP A 247 14.56 11.04 1.83
N VAL A 248 13.62 11.22 2.74
CA VAL A 248 13.51 10.46 4.00
C VAL A 248 12.98 9.03 3.85
N VAL A 249 12.23 8.73 2.78
CA VAL A 249 11.48 7.46 2.69
C VAL A 249 12.39 6.27 2.48
N LEU A 250 13.32 6.32 1.53
CA LEU A 250 14.23 5.20 1.29
C LEU A 250 15.12 4.89 2.51
N PRO A 251 15.72 5.87 3.21
CA PRO A 251 16.37 5.65 4.49
C PRO A 251 15.46 5.01 5.55
N ALA A 252 14.20 5.45 5.66
CA ALA A 252 13.23 4.83 6.56
C ALA A 252 12.95 3.36 6.19
N CYS A 253 12.85 3.02 4.90
CA CYS A 253 12.73 1.63 4.46
C CYS A 253 13.92 0.76 4.90
N MET A 254 15.13 1.31 4.86
CA MET A 254 16.33 0.59 5.30
C MET A 254 16.31 0.37 6.80
N PHE A 255 15.93 1.40 7.56
CA PHE A 255 15.76 1.31 9.01
C PHE A 255 14.70 0.27 9.41
N ILE A 256 13.57 0.21 8.69
CA ILE A 256 12.54 -0.82 8.86
C ILE A 256 13.12 -2.22 8.67
N LEU A 257 13.88 -2.44 7.58
CA LEU A 257 14.52 -3.74 7.33
C LEU A 257 15.61 -4.08 8.36
N ASP A 258 16.32 -3.09 8.88
CA ASP A 258 17.34 -3.27 9.92
C ASP A 258 16.75 -3.59 11.30
N LYS A 259 15.56 -3.04 11.61
CA LYS A 259 14.82 -3.35 12.84
C LYS A 259 14.07 -4.68 12.75
N SER A 260 13.75 -5.15 11.55
CA SER A 260 13.15 -6.48 11.33
C SER A 260 14.10 -7.62 11.69
N ASN A 261 13.55 -8.82 11.91
CA ASN A 261 14.33 -10.05 12.11
C ASN A 261 14.97 -10.61 10.80
N LEU A 262 14.91 -9.86 9.70
CA LEU A 262 15.38 -10.31 8.40
C LEU A 262 16.90 -10.13 8.24
N THR A 263 17.62 -11.26 8.16
CA THR A 263 19.06 -11.24 7.84
C THR A 263 19.33 -10.53 6.50
N TYR A 264 20.47 -9.87 6.37
CA TYR A 264 20.87 -9.21 5.12
C TYR A 264 20.87 -10.14 3.90
N ALA A 265 21.22 -11.42 4.06
CA ALA A 265 21.16 -12.40 2.98
C ALA A 265 19.71 -12.69 2.55
N ALA A 266 18.78 -12.75 3.49
CA ALA A 266 17.37 -13.00 3.22
C ALA A 266 16.67 -11.85 2.49
N ARG A 267 17.24 -10.62 2.54
CA ARG A 267 16.79 -9.45 1.76
C ARG A 267 16.93 -9.61 0.24
N SER A 268 17.53 -10.70 -0.23
CA SER A 268 17.53 -11.07 -1.66
C SER A 268 16.17 -11.60 -2.15
N ASN A 269 15.32 -12.08 -1.25
CA ASN A 269 14.06 -12.75 -1.59
C ASN A 269 12.87 -11.81 -1.35
N PRO A 270 12.10 -11.42 -2.39
CA PRO A 270 10.95 -10.53 -2.21
C PRO A 270 9.89 -11.12 -1.29
N VAL A 271 9.65 -12.44 -1.29
CA VAL A 271 8.68 -13.12 -0.42
C VAL A 271 8.99 -12.86 1.06
N LYS A 272 10.26 -12.95 1.44
CA LYS A 272 10.69 -12.69 2.82
C LYS A 272 10.67 -11.21 3.16
N VAL A 273 11.03 -10.35 2.19
CA VAL A 273 11.00 -8.89 2.37
C VAL A 273 9.57 -8.40 2.61
N VAL A 274 8.61 -8.77 1.76
CA VAL A 274 7.22 -8.30 1.90
C VAL A 274 6.56 -8.78 3.19
N ARG A 275 6.83 -10.03 3.62
CA ARG A 275 6.36 -10.54 4.90
C ARG A 275 6.98 -9.80 6.09
N ALA A 276 8.29 -9.54 6.06
CA ALA A 276 8.94 -8.76 7.11
C ALA A 276 8.44 -7.31 7.15
N VAL A 277 8.14 -6.71 5.99
CA VAL A 277 7.55 -5.37 5.92
C VAL A 277 6.13 -5.38 6.50
N SER A 278 5.29 -6.38 6.23
CA SER A 278 3.93 -6.40 6.78
C SER A 278 3.91 -6.43 8.31
N ALA A 279 4.81 -7.23 8.91
CA ALA A 279 5.04 -7.22 10.36
C ALA A 279 5.52 -5.86 10.87
N MET A 280 6.54 -5.27 10.23
CA MET A 280 7.17 -4.04 10.72
C MET A 280 6.36 -2.77 10.51
N ILE A 281 5.34 -2.79 9.65
CA ILE A 281 4.49 -1.62 9.43
C ILE A 281 3.55 -1.40 10.63
N ASN A 282 3.12 -2.47 11.32
CA ASN A 282 2.38 -2.33 12.57
C ASN A 282 3.28 -2.42 13.80
N SER A 283 2.82 -1.88 14.93
CA SER A 283 3.59 -1.81 16.17
C SER A 283 3.25 -2.88 17.20
N ALA A 284 2.46 -3.90 16.85
CA ALA A 284 1.88 -4.82 17.82
C ALA A 284 2.95 -5.63 18.57
N ASP A 285 3.98 -6.10 17.85
CA ASP A 285 5.02 -6.96 18.43
C ASP A 285 6.41 -6.27 18.46
N ASP A 286 6.87 -5.77 17.30
CA ASP A 286 8.26 -5.35 17.10
C ASP A 286 8.49 -3.83 17.26
N SER A 287 7.52 -3.12 17.86
CA SER A 287 7.51 -1.65 17.89
C SER A 287 7.73 -1.05 16.48
N GLY A 288 7.04 -1.61 15.48
CA GLY A 288 7.06 -1.15 14.10
C GLY A 288 6.46 0.25 13.91
N VAL A 289 6.13 0.59 12.66
CA VAL A 289 5.92 1.99 12.24
C VAL A 289 4.68 2.63 12.87
N LEU A 290 3.53 1.96 12.83
CA LEU A 290 2.23 2.53 13.19
C LEU A 290 1.55 1.78 14.33
N THR A 291 0.98 2.52 15.27
CA THR A 291 0.05 1.99 16.27
C THR A 291 -1.39 2.08 15.76
N GLY A 292 -2.11 0.96 15.76
CA GLY A 292 -3.51 0.89 15.36
C GLY A 292 -4.45 1.42 16.44
N ASN A 293 -5.49 2.18 16.07
CA ASN A 293 -6.52 2.62 17.02
C ASN A 293 -7.89 2.82 16.33
N TRP A 294 -8.90 2.12 16.85
CA TRP A 294 -10.30 2.13 16.39
C TRP A 294 -11.29 2.56 17.48
N SER A 295 -10.80 3.17 18.56
CA SER A 295 -11.63 3.56 19.70
C SER A 295 -12.51 4.79 19.45
N GLY A 296 -12.16 5.63 18.47
CA GLY A 296 -12.72 6.96 18.28
C GLY A 296 -12.04 8.06 19.11
N GLU A 297 -11.05 7.70 19.95
CA GLU A 297 -10.33 8.62 20.83
C GLU A 297 -8.86 8.74 20.40
N TYR A 298 -8.42 9.95 20.02
CA TYR A 298 -7.13 10.19 19.35
C TYR A 298 -6.34 11.37 19.92
N GLU A 299 -6.67 11.87 21.11
CA GLU A 299 -6.13 13.14 21.65
C GLU A 299 -4.60 13.15 21.85
N ASP A 300 -3.98 11.99 22.07
CA ASP A 300 -2.54 11.83 22.27
C ASP A 300 -1.78 11.46 20.99
N GLY A 301 -2.44 11.50 19.83
CA GLY A 301 -1.88 11.17 18.54
C GLY A 301 -2.52 11.95 17.39
N THR A 302 -2.32 11.45 16.18
CA THR A 302 -2.98 11.94 14.98
C THR A 302 -4.14 11.00 14.65
N ALA A 303 -5.35 11.55 14.56
CA ALA A 303 -6.52 10.77 14.15
C ALA A 303 -6.29 10.17 12.73
N PRO A 304 -6.64 8.90 12.47
CA PRO A 304 -6.31 8.22 11.22
C PRO A 304 -6.73 8.94 9.93
N TRP A 305 -7.88 9.64 9.94
CA TRP A 305 -8.40 10.42 8.82
C TRP A 305 -7.68 11.76 8.60
N MET A 306 -6.77 12.17 9.48
CA MET A 306 -5.97 13.39 9.29
C MET A 306 -4.78 13.15 8.35
N TRP A 307 -4.36 11.89 8.18
CA TRP A 307 -3.25 11.55 7.30
C TRP A 307 -3.66 11.71 5.83
N THR A 308 -2.80 12.41 5.10
CA THR A 308 -2.88 12.63 3.64
C THR A 308 -1.87 11.81 2.85
N GLY A 309 -0.88 11.22 3.54
CA GLY A 309 0.20 10.48 2.91
C GLY A 309 1.15 9.78 3.89
N SER A 310 2.08 9.01 3.32
CA SER A 310 2.98 8.14 4.07
C SER A 310 4.31 8.77 4.48
N ALA A 311 4.76 9.82 3.77
CA ALA A 311 6.07 10.41 4.00
C ALA A 311 6.21 11.02 5.40
N ALA A 312 5.18 11.74 5.88
CA ALA A 312 5.16 12.33 7.21
C ALA A 312 5.23 11.27 8.33
N ILE A 313 4.52 10.15 8.16
CA ILE A 313 4.55 9.02 9.11
C ILE A 313 5.96 8.43 9.18
N LEU A 314 6.57 8.12 8.02
CA LEU A 314 7.91 7.54 7.96
C LEU A 314 9.00 8.49 8.47
N GLU A 315 8.85 9.79 8.19
CA GLU A 315 9.75 10.81 8.72
C GLU A 315 9.66 10.91 10.25
N GLN A 316 8.45 10.92 10.80
CA GLN A 316 8.24 10.93 12.25
C GLN A 316 8.88 9.71 12.90
N TYR A 317 8.61 8.51 12.37
CA TYR A 317 9.18 7.26 12.85
C TYR A 317 10.72 7.28 12.87
N LEU A 318 11.34 7.81 11.81
CA LEU A 318 12.79 7.91 11.73
C LEU A 318 13.37 8.94 12.71
N LYS A 319 12.73 10.12 12.82
CA LYS A 319 13.18 11.20 13.73
C LYS A 319 13.07 10.81 15.20
N THR A 320 12.10 9.97 15.55
CA THR A 320 11.94 9.43 16.91
C THR A 320 12.80 8.18 17.16
N SER A 321 13.72 7.83 16.26
CA SER A 321 14.57 6.64 16.39
C SER A 321 13.78 5.33 16.47
N GLY A 322 12.62 5.28 15.82
CA GLY A 322 11.78 4.09 15.71
C GLY A 322 10.71 3.92 16.78
N GLU A 323 10.29 5.01 17.43
CA GLU A 323 9.08 5.01 18.27
C GLU A 323 7.82 4.97 17.37
N PRO A 324 6.86 4.07 17.64
CA PRO A 324 5.63 3.93 16.86
C PRO A 324 4.85 5.24 16.72
N VAL A 325 4.37 5.50 15.50
CA VAL A 325 3.56 6.66 15.15
C VAL A 325 2.08 6.39 15.45
N ARG A 326 1.44 7.32 16.16
CA ARG A 326 0.03 7.25 16.56
C ARG A 326 -0.81 8.18 15.68
N TYR A 327 -1.90 7.76 15.04
CA TYR A 327 -2.46 6.40 14.92
C TYR A 327 -2.76 6.05 13.46
N GLY A 328 -2.94 4.76 13.19
CA GLY A 328 -3.36 4.24 11.90
C GLY A 328 -4.61 3.35 11.98
N GLN A 329 -5.30 3.24 10.85
CA GLN A 329 -6.35 2.27 10.54
C GLN A 329 -5.99 1.59 9.21
N CYS A 330 -6.74 0.59 8.74
CA CYS A 330 -6.29 -0.33 7.67
C CYS A 330 -5.76 0.37 6.40
N TRP A 331 -6.40 1.42 5.88
CA TRP A 331 -5.88 2.16 4.72
C TRP A 331 -4.61 2.95 5.01
N VAL A 332 -4.39 3.39 6.26
CA VAL A 332 -3.15 4.06 6.66
C VAL A 332 -2.01 3.05 6.65
N PHE A 333 -2.23 1.85 7.22
CA PHE A 333 -1.29 0.74 7.13
C PHE A 333 -1.01 0.38 5.66
N ALA A 334 -2.05 0.21 4.86
CA ALA A 334 -1.92 -0.14 3.45
C ALA A 334 -1.21 0.95 2.62
N GLY A 335 -1.44 2.22 2.94
CA GLY A 335 -0.76 3.36 2.32
C GLY A 335 0.74 3.38 2.62
N VAL A 336 1.12 3.19 3.89
CA VAL A 336 2.53 3.13 4.31
C VAL A 336 3.22 1.89 3.77
N TYR A 337 2.59 0.72 3.85
CA TYR A 337 3.11 -0.51 3.28
C TYR A 337 3.36 -0.38 1.77
N ASN A 338 2.39 0.15 1.02
CA ASN A 338 2.52 0.38 -0.41
C ASN A 338 3.70 1.33 -0.73
N THR A 339 3.88 2.37 0.08
CA THR A 339 5.01 3.29 -0.04
C THR A 339 6.35 2.58 0.12
N VAL A 340 6.48 1.72 1.13
CA VAL A 340 7.71 0.95 1.37
C VAL A 340 7.99 -0.02 0.22
N CYS A 341 6.99 -0.76 -0.26
CA CYS A 341 7.16 -1.66 -1.40
C CYS A 341 7.62 -0.91 -2.66
N ARG A 342 6.94 0.19 -3.03
CA ARG A 342 7.32 1.00 -4.20
C ARG A 342 8.71 1.62 -4.04
N ALA A 343 9.06 2.12 -2.87
CA ALA A 343 10.38 2.66 -2.56
C ALA A 343 11.49 1.60 -2.71
N LEU A 344 11.21 0.34 -2.35
CA LEU A 344 12.12 -0.79 -2.53
C LEU A 344 12.11 -1.36 -3.95
N GLY A 345 11.27 -0.85 -4.86
CA GLY A 345 11.16 -1.31 -6.24
C GLY A 345 10.29 -2.54 -6.45
N ILE A 346 9.47 -2.91 -5.47
CA ILE A 346 8.47 -3.98 -5.59
C ILE A 346 7.18 -3.36 -6.12
N PRO A 347 6.64 -3.79 -7.28
CA PRO A 347 5.36 -3.27 -7.75
C PRO A 347 4.25 -3.63 -6.77
N SER A 348 3.48 -2.63 -6.33
CA SER A 348 2.42 -2.83 -5.35
C SER A 348 1.22 -1.91 -5.58
N ARG A 349 0.05 -2.36 -5.12
CA ARG A 349 -1.19 -1.57 -5.10
C ARG A 349 -2.00 -1.86 -3.83
N PRO A 350 -2.65 -0.84 -3.21
CA PRO A 350 -3.69 -1.07 -2.21
C PRO A 350 -4.92 -1.68 -2.88
N VAL A 351 -5.63 -2.53 -2.16
CA VAL A 351 -6.90 -3.12 -2.58
C VAL A 351 -7.90 -3.02 -1.43
N THR A 352 -9.14 -2.73 -1.75
CA THR A 352 -10.23 -2.59 -0.78
C THR A 352 -11.23 -3.70 -1.00
N CYS A 353 -11.47 -4.53 0.01
CA CYS A 353 -12.55 -5.51 0.03
C CYS A 353 -13.73 -4.98 0.83
N TYR A 354 -14.94 -5.03 0.26
CA TYR A 354 -16.17 -4.64 0.94
C TYR A 354 -16.85 -5.85 1.57
N ALA A 355 -17.40 -5.65 2.76
CA ALA A 355 -17.87 -6.73 3.64
C ALA A 355 -16.78 -7.79 3.87
N SER A 356 -15.60 -7.33 4.30
CA SER A 356 -14.45 -8.21 4.54
C SER A 356 -14.66 -8.96 5.85
N ALA A 357 -14.63 -10.29 5.78
CA ALA A 357 -14.70 -11.13 6.97
C ALA A 357 -13.40 -11.01 7.79
N HIS A 358 -13.54 -11.04 9.11
CA HIS A 358 -12.44 -11.21 10.04
C HIS A 358 -12.77 -12.45 10.88
N ASP A 359 -12.35 -13.59 10.35
CA ASP A 359 -12.47 -14.93 10.94
C ASP A 359 -11.38 -15.11 11.99
N THR A 360 -11.79 -15.34 13.24
CA THR A 360 -10.89 -15.41 14.40
C THR A 360 -10.52 -16.84 14.81
N ASP A 361 -11.07 -17.86 14.14
CA ASP A 361 -10.88 -19.26 14.51
C ASP A 361 -10.57 -20.21 13.34
N GLU A 362 -10.30 -19.66 12.16
CA GLU A 362 -9.97 -20.37 10.92
C GLU A 362 -11.09 -21.30 10.44
N SER A 363 -12.33 -21.03 10.85
CA SER A 363 -13.50 -21.83 10.47
C SER A 363 -13.97 -21.59 9.05
N ILE A 364 -13.42 -20.58 8.36
CA ILE A 364 -13.88 -20.04 7.06
C ILE A 364 -15.38 -19.71 7.07
N THR A 365 -15.93 -19.44 8.26
CA THR A 365 -17.29 -19.00 8.53
C THR A 365 -17.27 -17.78 9.44
N ILE A 366 -18.38 -17.05 9.50
CA ILE A 366 -18.58 -15.94 10.44
C ILE A 366 -19.81 -16.27 11.28
N ASP A 367 -19.59 -16.57 12.56
CA ASP A 367 -20.64 -17.06 13.44
C ASP A 367 -21.24 -15.93 14.28
N ARG A 368 -22.54 -15.69 14.09
CA ARG A 368 -23.29 -14.68 14.86
C ARG A 368 -24.36 -15.31 15.72
N TYR A 369 -24.39 -14.92 16.98
CA TYR A 369 -25.26 -15.51 18.00
C TYR A 369 -26.33 -14.53 18.43
N PHE A 370 -27.58 -14.99 18.47
CA PHE A 370 -28.73 -14.19 18.83
C PHE A 370 -29.52 -14.83 19.98
N ASP A 371 -30.13 -13.98 20.82
CA ASP A 371 -31.08 -14.44 21.85
C ASP A 371 -32.48 -14.75 21.28
N ALA A 372 -33.42 -15.07 22.16
CA ALA A 372 -34.79 -15.40 21.75
C ALA A 372 -35.54 -14.16 21.21
N GLU A 373 -35.09 -12.97 21.57
CA GLU A 373 -35.66 -11.66 21.23
C GLU A 373 -35.03 -11.05 19.96
N GLY A 374 -34.00 -11.69 19.42
CA GLY A 374 -33.28 -11.28 18.21
C GLY A 374 -32.18 -10.26 18.44
N GLU A 375 -31.75 -10.03 19.69
CA GLU A 375 -30.56 -9.21 19.97
C GLU A 375 -29.30 -10.06 19.82
N GLU A 376 -28.28 -9.46 19.22
CA GLU A 376 -26.97 -10.08 19.05
C GLU A 376 -26.23 -10.19 20.38
N LEU A 377 -25.77 -11.40 20.68
CA LEU A 377 -25.06 -11.75 21.88
C LEU A 377 -23.55 -11.58 21.67
N LYS A 378 -23.07 -10.34 21.89
CA LYS A 378 -21.65 -9.96 21.80
C LYS A 378 -20.68 -10.84 22.58
N LYS A 379 -21.16 -11.55 23.60
CA LYS A 379 -20.33 -12.49 24.38
C LYS A 379 -19.87 -13.70 23.54
N TYR A 380 -20.68 -14.11 22.56
CA TYR A 380 -20.44 -15.30 21.75
C TYR A 380 -19.97 -14.94 20.32
N THR A 381 -20.43 -13.82 19.76
CA THR A 381 -19.93 -13.31 18.48
C THR A 381 -18.54 -12.70 18.64
N LYS A 382 -17.49 -13.43 18.26
CA LYS A 382 -16.10 -12.93 18.23
C LYS A 382 -15.68 -12.43 16.85
N ASP A 383 -16.20 -13.05 15.81
CA ASP A 383 -15.93 -12.66 14.43
C ASP A 383 -16.57 -11.32 14.10
N SER A 384 -16.04 -10.67 13.08
CA SER A 384 -16.57 -9.41 12.60
C SER A 384 -16.59 -9.36 11.08
N VAL A 385 -17.50 -8.55 10.54
CA VAL A 385 -17.53 -8.23 9.11
C VAL A 385 -17.29 -6.73 9.01
N TRP A 386 -16.13 -6.39 8.45
CA TRP A 386 -15.73 -5.01 8.24
C TRP A 386 -16.45 -4.49 7.00
N ASN A 387 -17.07 -3.31 7.11
CA ASN A 387 -17.78 -2.68 5.98
C ASN A 387 -16.85 -2.55 4.77
N PHE A 388 -15.60 -2.18 5.04
CA PHE A 388 -14.50 -2.41 4.13
C PHE A 388 -13.21 -2.71 4.90
N HIS A 389 -12.30 -3.41 4.25
CA HIS A 389 -10.94 -3.60 4.72
C HIS A 389 -9.96 -3.33 3.58
N VAL A 390 -8.78 -2.81 3.91
CA VAL A 390 -7.76 -2.42 2.92
C VAL A 390 -6.47 -3.14 3.24
N TRP A 391 -5.99 -3.91 2.28
CA TRP A 391 -4.67 -4.54 2.31
C TRP A 391 -3.91 -4.18 1.03
N ASN A 392 -2.79 -4.87 0.76
CA ASN A 392 -1.98 -4.64 -0.43
C ASN A 392 -1.81 -5.91 -1.27
N GLU A 393 -1.71 -5.72 -2.58
CA GLU A 393 -1.13 -6.72 -3.45
C GLU A 393 0.30 -6.33 -3.81
N ALA A 394 1.25 -7.26 -3.69
CA ALA A 394 2.63 -7.13 -4.13
C ALA A 394 2.93 -8.10 -5.28
N TRP A 395 3.52 -7.61 -6.37
CA TRP A 395 3.80 -8.42 -7.55
C TRP A 395 5.15 -9.13 -7.44
N MET A 396 5.14 -10.46 -7.46
CA MET A 396 6.36 -11.27 -7.50
C MET A 396 6.13 -12.69 -8.01
N ALA A 397 7.21 -13.35 -8.43
CA ALA A 397 7.25 -14.78 -8.62
C ALA A 397 7.23 -15.51 -7.26
N ARG A 398 6.59 -16.69 -7.22
CA ARG A 398 6.54 -17.58 -6.07
C ARG A 398 7.34 -18.85 -6.36
N LEU A 399 8.67 -18.74 -6.30
CA LEU A 399 9.59 -19.85 -6.57
C LEU A 399 9.51 -20.96 -5.50
N ASP A 400 8.89 -20.66 -4.37
CA ASP A 400 8.55 -21.56 -3.28
C ASP A 400 7.24 -22.35 -3.52
N LEU A 401 6.44 -21.96 -4.53
CA LEU A 401 5.19 -22.62 -4.91
C LEU A 401 5.29 -23.27 -6.30
N PRO A 402 4.35 -24.16 -6.67
CA PRO A 402 4.26 -24.65 -8.04
C PRO A 402 4.08 -23.53 -9.09
N PRO A 403 4.41 -23.77 -10.36
CA PRO A 403 4.14 -22.80 -11.43
C PRO A 403 2.66 -22.41 -11.49
N GLY A 404 2.39 -21.11 -11.63
CA GLY A 404 1.03 -20.56 -11.73
C GLY A 404 0.54 -19.78 -10.50
N TYR A 405 1.31 -19.73 -9.41
CA TYR A 405 0.97 -18.97 -8.19
C TYR A 405 1.74 -17.64 -8.01
N GLY A 406 2.61 -17.29 -8.97
CA GLY A 406 3.22 -15.96 -9.05
C GLY A 406 2.23 -14.88 -9.50
N GLY A 407 2.71 -13.64 -9.62
CA GLY A 407 1.87 -12.48 -9.94
C GLY A 407 1.51 -11.72 -8.66
N TRP A 408 0.26 -11.27 -8.54
CA TRP A 408 -0.22 -10.56 -7.35
C TRP A 408 -0.32 -11.47 -6.13
N GLN A 409 0.28 -11.02 -5.03
CA GLN A 409 0.23 -11.67 -3.74
C GLN A 409 -0.44 -10.74 -2.72
N ALA A 410 -1.49 -11.20 -2.05
CA ALA A 410 -2.13 -10.47 -0.96
C ALA A 410 -1.20 -10.44 0.26
N VAL A 411 -1.00 -9.25 0.81
CA VAL A 411 -0.21 -8.98 2.00
C VAL A 411 -0.96 -7.93 2.82
N ASP A 412 -1.12 -8.17 4.11
CA ASP A 412 -1.77 -7.23 5.00
C ASP A 412 -0.87 -6.88 6.19
N ALA A 413 -0.73 -5.59 6.42
CA ALA A 413 0.05 -5.00 7.50
C ALA A 413 -0.82 -4.58 8.69
N THR A 414 -2.15 -4.67 8.56
CA THR A 414 -3.10 -4.39 9.65
C THR A 414 -3.00 -5.52 10.67
N PRO A 415 -2.81 -5.22 11.97
CA PRO A 415 -2.69 -6.26 13.00
C PRO A 415 -4.07 -6.85 13.33
N GLN A 416 -4.50 -7.83 12.54
CA GLN A 416 -5.75 -8.57 12.70
C GLN A 416 -5.50 -9.91 13.40
N GLU A 417 -4.89 -10.85 12.69
CA GLU A 417 -4.55 -12.18 13.19
C GLU A 417 -3.04 -12.41 13.25
N THR A 418 -2.63 -13.31 14.15
CA THR A 418 -1.22 -13.69 14.26
C THR A 418 -0.87 -14.84 13.34
N SER A 419 0.24 -14.72 12.61
CA SER A 419 0.86 -15.79 11.82
C SER A 419 2.26 -16.09 12.35
N ASP A 420 2.52 -17.36 12.68
CA ASP A 420 3.73 -17.80 13.39
C ASP A 420 3.97 -17.07 14.73
N GLY A 421 2.89 -16.59 15.38
CA GLY A 421 2.95 -15.85 16.64
C GLY A 421 3.27 -14.35 16.51
N PHE A 422 3.22 -13.79 15.29
CA PHE A 422 3.44 -12.37 15.02
C PHE A 422 2.27 -11.79 14.20
N TYR A 423 1.93 -10.52 14.38
CA TYR A 423 0.95 -9.80 13.56
C TYR A 423 1.52 -9.49 12.17
N GLN A 424 1.41 -10.47 11.28
CA GLN A 424 1.87 -10.42 9.90
C GLN A 424 0.97 -11.30 9.03
N VAL A 425 0.58 -10.82 7.85
CA VAL A 425 -0.21 -11.61 6.89
C VAL A 425 0.45 -11.58 5.52
N GLY A 426 0.52 -12.74 4.86
CA GLY A 426 1.02 -12.92 3.51
C GLY A 426 2.54 -13.10 3.40
N PRO A 427 3.07 -13.22 2.16
CA PRO A 427 2.35 -13.11 0.90
C PRO A 427 1.52 -14.36 0.56
N CYS A 428 0.21 -14.16 0.40
CA CYS A 428 -0.74 -15.18 -0.06
C CYS A 428 -0.95 -15.05 -1.57
N SER A 429 -0.91 -16.15 -2.32
CA SER A 429 -1.16 -16.10 -3.76
C SER A 429 -2.64 -15.87 -4.04
N VAL A 430 -2.97 -14.76 -4.72
CA VAL A 430 -4.36 -14.46 -5.12
C VAL A 430 -4.93 -15.57 -6.01
N ALA A 431 -4.08 -16.20 -6.83
CA ALA A 431 -4.47 -17.35 -7.64
C ALA A 431 -4.81 -18.60 -6.81
N ALA A 432 -4.17 -18.80 -5.64
CA ALA A 432 -4.51 -19.88 -4.72
C ALA A 432 -5.84 -19.61 -4.00
N VAL A 433 -6.06 -18.37 -3.57
CA VAL A 433 -7.34 -17.93 -2.97
C VAL A 433 -8.49 -18.19 -3.92
N ARG A 434 -8.37 -17.79 -5.20
CA ARG A 434 -9.39 -18.03 -6.23
C ARG A 434 -9.74 -19.50 -6.45
N LYS A 435 -8.80 -20.40 -6.22
CA LYS A 435 -8.99 -21.85 -6.39
C LYS A 435 -9.41 -22.56 -5.09
N GLY A 436 -9.48 -21.85 -3.97
CA GLY A 436 -9.72 -22.44 -2.65
C GLY A 436 -8.60 -23.36 -2.18
N GLU A 437 -7.36 -23.11 -2.63
CA GLU A 437 -6.19 -23.90 -2.28
C GLU A 437 -5.49 -23.31 -1.05
N ILE A 438 -6.15 -23.45 0.10
CA ILE A 438 -5.75 -22.79 1.35
C ILE A 438 -4.54 -23.45 2.05
N GLY A 439 -3.99 -24.53 1.51
CA GLY A 439 -2.83 -25.23 2.09
C GLY A 439 -1.47 -24.62 1.73
N TYR A 440 -1.43 -23.66 0.80
CA TYR A 440 -0.17 -22.99 0.45
C TYR A 440 0.15 -21.86 1.43
N MET A 441 1.42 -21.78 1.83
CA MET A 441 1.89 -20.62 2.58
C MET A 441 1.83 -19.35 1.70
N TYR A 442 1.61 -18.18 2.26
CA TYR A 442 1.35 -17.89 3.67
C TYR A 442 -0.11 -17.51 3.87
N ASP A 443 -0.67 -17.84 5.02
CA ASP A 443 -1.93 -17.28 5.55
C ASP A 443 -3.16 -17.44 4.62
N SER A 444 -3.11 -18.42 3.72
CA SER A 444 -4.17 -18.64 2.73
C SER A 444 -5.54 -18.97 3.32
N PRO A 445 -5.69 -19.68 4.47
CA PRO A 445 -7.00 -19.86 5.10
C PRO A 445 -7.63 -18.53 5.51
N PHE A 446 -6.86 -17.67 6.18
CA PHE A 446 -7.30 -16.35 6.63
C PHE A 446 -7.71 -15.47 5.44
N VAL A 447 -6.81 -15.28 4.46
CA VAL A 447 -7.10 -14.46 3.28
C VAL A 447 -8.27 -15.02 2.45
N PHE A 448 -8.48 -16.34 2.46
CA PHE A 448 -9.65 -16.94 1.82
C PHE A 448 -10.94 -16.61 2.56
N ALA A 449 -10.94 -16.70 3.90
CA ALA A 449 -12.08 -16.36 4.74
C ALA A 449 -12.50 -14.90 4.52
N GLU A 450 -11.54 -13.96 4.46
CA GLU A 450 -11.78 -12.53 4.26
C GLU A 450 -12.71 -12.21 3.08
N VAL A 451 -12.69 -13.04 2.02
CA VAL A 451 -13.42 -12.82 0.77
C VAL A 451 -14.50 -13.86 0.45
N ASN A 452 -14.53 -15.00 1.14
CA ASN A 452 -15.43 -16.13 0.82
C ASN A 452 -16.18 -16.72 2.04
N ALA A 453 -16.00 -16.21 3.26
CA ALA A 453 -16.63 -16.82 4.43
C ALA A 453 -18.17 -16.82 4.34
N ASP A 454 -18.80 -17.91 4.79
CA ASP A 454 -20.25 -17.98 4.94
C ASP A 454 -20.65 -17.41 6.29
N VAL A 455 -21.67 -16.54 6.35
CA VAL A 455 -22.19 -16.00 7.62
C VAL A 455 -23.24 -16.95 8.18
N VAL A 456 -23.06 -17.45 9.39
CA VAL A 456 -23.96 -18.41 10.05
C VAL A 456 -24.66 -17.74 11.23
N HIS A 457 -25.99 -17.74 11.21
CA HIS A 457 -26.80 -17.23 12.31
C HIS A 457 -27.22 -18.36 13.24
N TRP A 458 -26.80 -18.26 14.49
CA TRP A 458 -27.17 -19.14 15.60
C TRP A 458 -28.15 -18.45 16.53
N ARG A 459 -29.15 -19.20 16.99
CA ARG A 459 -30.10 -18.70 17.99
C ARG A 459 -30.16 -19.64 19.18
N ILE A 460 -30.30 -19.06 20.38
CA ILE A 460 -30.58 -19.84 21.59
C ILE A 460 -31.87 -20.63 21.37
N ASP A 461 -31.78 -21.96 21.50
CA ASP A 461 -32.92 -22.85 21.41
C ASP A 461 -32.89 -23.82 22.61
N PRO A 462 -33.75 -23.60 23.62
CA PRO A 462 -33.85 -24.48 24.78
C PRO A 462 -34.29 -25.91 24.44
N ASN A 463 -34.87 -26.14 23.26
CA ASN A 463 -35.28 -27.47 22.80
C ASN A 463 -34.16 -28.21 22.05
N SER A 464 -33.09 -27.52 21.68
CA SER A 464 -31.90 -28.13 21.09
C SER A 464 -31.07 -28.79 22.18
N SER A 465 -30.61 -30.02 21.95
CA SER A 465 -29.69 -30.71 22.86
C SER A 465 -28.34 -29.98 22.99
N PHE A 466 -28.01 -29.14 22.02
CA PHE A 466 -26.81 -28.30 21.99
C PHE A 466 -27.06 -26.88 22.57
N GLY A 467 -28.32 -26.53 22.86
CA GLY A 467 -28.73 -25.21 23.34
C GLY A 467 -28.78 -24.11 22.26
N TRP A 468 -28.35 -24.43 21.03
CA TRP A 468 -28.37 -23.55 19.87
C TRP A 468 -28.97 -24.26 18.66
N THR A 469 -29.59 -23.48 17.79
CA THR A 469 -30.09 -23.94 16.49
C THR A 469 -29.58 -22.99 15.40
N ARG A 470 -29.01 -23.57 14.33
CA ARG A 470 -28.60 -22.85 13.12
C ARG A 470 -29.86 -22.39 12.39
N GLN A 471 -30.02 -21.08 12.21
CA GLN A 471 -31.22 -20.51 11.58
C GLN A 471 -31.06 -20.34 10.08
N LYS A 472 -30.01 -19.63 9.66
CA LYS A 472 -29.75 -19.27 8.27
C LYS A 472 -28.24 -19.21 8.04
N THR A 473 -27.85 -19.49 6.80
CA THR A 473 -26.48 -19.26 6.34
C THR A 473 -26.53 -18.39 5.11
N LEU A 474 -25.82 -17.26 5.15
CA LEU A 474 -25.67 -16.34 4.04
C LEU A 474 -24.37 -16.68 3.32
N THR A 475 -24.48 -17.13 2.08
CA THR A 475 -23.34 -17.56 1.26
C THR A 475 -22.91 -16.50 0.24
N TYR A 476 -23.33 -15.24 0.43
CA TYR A 476 -23.20 -14.16 -0.56
C TYR A 476 -22.89 -12.80 0.08
N HIS A 477 -22.63 -12.77 1.39
CA HIS A 477 -22.53 -11.52 2.14
C HIS A 477 -21.09 -11.03 2.31
N ILE A 478 -20.10 -11.91 2.16
CA ILE A 478 -18.68 -11.60 2.37
C ILE A 478 -17.97 -11.35 1.04
N GLY A 479 -17.09 -10.36 1.01
CA GLY A 479 -16.32 -10.00 -0.18
C GLY A 479 -17.22 -9.58 -1.33
N LEU A 480 -18.17 -8.67 -1.07
CA LEU A 480 -19.18 -8.20 -2.04
C LEU A 480 -18.54 -7.58 -3.28
N GLY A 481 -17.36 -6.98 -3.10
CA GLY A 481 -16.51 -6.55 -4.19
C GLY A 481 -15.13 -6.15 -3.71
N ILE A 482 -14.16 -6.22 -4.62
CA ILE A 482 -12.77 -5.89 -4.36
C ILE A 482 -12.30 -4.88 -5.39
N LEU A 483 -11.97 -3.68 -4.94
CA LEU A 483 -11.60 -2.56 -5.79
C LEU A 483 -10.14 -2.17 -5.62
N THR A 484 -9.52 -1.72 -6.71
CA THR A 484 -8.22 -1.04 -6.69
C THR A 484 -8.22 0.10 -7.70
N LYS A 485 -7.25 1.01 -7.59
CA LYS A 485 -7.10 2.09 -8.57
C LYS A 485 -6.63 1.50 -9.90
N LYS A 486 -7.37 1.80 -10.95
CA LYS A 486 -7.03 1.43 -12.33
C LYS A 486 -5.74 2.12 -12.78
N ALA A 487 -4.90 1.40 -13.51
CA ALA A 487 -3.71 1.98 -14.13
C ALA A 487 -4.07 3.11 -15.11
N ASN A 488 -3.29 4.20 -15.07
CA ASN A 488 -3.44 5.38 -15.95
C ASN A 488 -4.80 6.11 -15.90
N ALA A 489 -5.65 5.83 -14.92
CA ALA A 489 -6.85 6.60 -14.65
C ALA A 489 -6.62 7.44 -13.39
N ASP A 490 -6.92 8.73 -13.44
CA ASP A 490 -6.47 9.67 -12.41
C ASP A 490 -7.60 10.38 -11.64
N ASP A 491 -8.89 10.13 -11.92
CA ASP A 491 -9.99 10.85 -11.24
C ASP A 491 -11.33 10.06 -11.19
N GLY A 492 -12.14 10.33 -10.16
CA GLY A 492 -13.54 9.86 -10.05
C GLY A 492 -13.74 8.52 -9.34
N VAL A 493 -14.93 7.93 -9.45
CA VAL A 493 -15.17 6.50 -9.14
C VAL A 493 -14.94 5.64 -10.38
N GLU A 494 -14.94 6.25 -11.57
CA GLU A 494 -14.71 5.59 -12.86
C GLU A 494 -13.29 5.03 -13.02
N ASP A 495 -12.35 5.43 -12.15
CA ASP A 495 -11.01 4.84 -12.06
C ASP A 495 -10.93 3.65 -11.08
N ALA A 496 -12.06 3.18 -10.56
CA ALA A 496 -12.14 1.91 -9.86
C ALA A 496 -11.99 0.75 -10.85
N GLU A 497 -11.02 -0.12 -10.59
CA GLU A 497 -10.90 -1.42 -11.21
C GLU A 497 -11.48 -2.47 -10.25
N ASP A 498 -12.57 -3.12 -10.67
CA ASP A 498 -13.13 -4.26 -9.96
C ASP A 498 -12.30 -5.51 -10.27
N ILE A 499 -11.60 -5.99 -9.24
CA ILE A 499 -10.73 -7.17 -9.28
C ILE A 499 -11.34 -8.36 -8.51
N THR A 500 -12.62 -8.33 -8.15
CA THR A 500 -13.32 -9.40 -7.39
C THR A 500 -13.14 -10.76 -8.03
N ALA A 501 -13.26 -10.82 -9.36
CA ALA A 501 -13.07 -12.04 -10.13
C ALA A 501 -11.65 -12.63 -10.01
N SER A 502 -10.65 -11.84 -9.59
CA SER A 502 -9.29 -12.33 -9.34
C SER A 502 -9.20 -13.14 -8.05
N TYR A 503 -10.05 -12.86 -7.06
CA TYR A 503 -10.06 -13.50 -5.75
C TYR A 503 -11.11 -14.60 -5.61
N LYS A 504 -12.27 -14.47 -6.26
CA LYS A 504 -13.35 -15.45 -6.12
C LYS A 504 -14.16 -15.64 -7.41
N THR A 505 -14.81 -16.79 -7.49
CA THR A 505 -15.76 -17.09 -8.57
C THR A 505 -17.08 -16.36 -8.30
N LYS A 506 -17.85 -16.10 -9.36
CA LYS A 506 -19.13 -15.39 -9.24
C LYS A 506 -20.07 -16.15 -8.31
N GLU A 507 -20.63 -15.44 -7.33
CA GLU A 507 -21.56 -16.00 -6.35
C GLU A 507 -22.80 -16.64 -6.98
N GLY A 508 -23.30 -17.70 -6.34
CA GLY A 508 -24.48 -18.45 -6.77
C GLY A 508 -24.20 -19.42 -7.94
N THR A 509 -22.95 -19.54 -8.39
CA THR A 509 -22.55 -20.57 -9.36
C THR A 509 -22.13 -21.87 -8.66
N GLU A 510 -22.29 -23.01 -9.34
CA GLU A 510 -21.80 -24.29 -8.82
C GLU A 510 -20.29 -24.27 -8.59
N GLU A 511 -19.55 -23.54 -9.44
CA GLU A 511 -18.10 -23.39 -9.38
C GLU A 511 -17.63 -22.66 -8.12
N GLU A 512 -18.31 -21.56 -7.75
CA GLU A 512 -18.06 -20.87 -6.49
C GLU A 512 -18.26 -21.81 -5.30
N ARG A 513 -19.39 -22.52 -5.25
CA ARG A 513 -19.66 -23.45 -4.14
C ARG A 513 -18.65 -24.58 -4.07
N MET A 514 -18.19 -25.10 -5.21
CA MET A 514 -17.13 -26.12 -5.27
C MET A 514 -15.81 -25.60 -4.71
N VAL A 515 -15.47 -24.33 -4.95
CA VAL A 515 -14.25 -23.70 -4.42
C VAL A 515 -14.30 -23.58 -2.90
N VAL A 516 -15.41 -23.12 -2.32
CA VAL A 516 -15.55 -23.04 -0.85
C VAL A 516 -15.55 -24.44 -0.24
N LEU A 517 -16.23 -25.42 -0.84
CA LEU A 517 -16.16 -26.80 -0.38
C LEU A 517 -14.77 -27.42 -0.54
N ASN A 518 -13.98 -26.98 -1.51
CA ASN A 518 -12.59 -27.40 -1.66
C ASN A 518 -11.74 -26.87 -0.50
N ALA A 519 -11.85 -25.57 -0.19
CA ALA A 519 -11.19 -24.97 0.97
C ALA A 519 -11.61 -25.66 2.27
N ALA A 520 -12.92 -25.88 2.48
CA ALA A 520 -13.44 -26.59 3.65
C ALA A 520 -12.87 -28.01 3.77
N ARG A 521 -12.80 -28.77 2.67
CA ARG A 521 -12.19 -30.12 2.68
C ARG A 521 -10.70 -30.06 3.01
N SER A 522 -9.97 -29.12 2.43
CA SER A 522 -8.54 -28.93 2.69
C SER A 522 -8.26 -28.52 4.15
N GLY A 523 -9.15 -27.76 4.78
CA GLY A 523 -9.08 -27.39 6.20
C GLY A 523 -9.65 -28.43 7.16
N GLY A 524 -10.31 -29.49 6.68
CA GLY A 524 -10.99 -30.47 7.55
C GLY A 524 -12.32 -29.98 8.14
N LEU A 525 -12.93 -28.96 7.53
CA LEU A 525 -14.09 -28.21 8.00
C LEU A 525 -15.40 -28.59 7.31
N ALA A 526 -15.41 -29.68 6.52
CA ALA A 526 -16.56 -30.07 5.69
C ALA A 526 -17.88 -30.20 6.48
N PHE A 527 -17.82 -30.61 7.74
CA PHE A 527 -18.98 -30.78 8.62
C PHE A 527 -19.72 -29.46 8.92
N LEU A 528 -19.05 -28.30 8.84
CA LEU A 528 -19.68 -26.98 9.03
C LEU A 528 -20.63 -26.61 7.88
N PHE A 529 -20.46 -27.26 6.72
CA PHE A 529 -21.22 -26.98 5.50
C PHE A 529 -22.34 -27.98 5.21
N ASP A 530 -22.59 -28.95 6.11
CA ASP A 530 -23.77 -29.82 6.04
C ASP A 530 -25.02 -29.02 6.46
N LEU A 531 -25.82 -28.60 5.48
CA LEU A 531 -27.02 -27.81 5.70
C LEU A 531 -28.20 -28.71 6.15
N PRO A 532 -28.94 -28.34 7.22
CA PRO A 532 -30.19 -29.01 7.56
C PRO A 532 -31.29 -28.77 6.50
N GLU A 533 -32.30 -29.64 6.47
CA GLU A 533 -33.44 -29.53 5.53
C GLU A 533 -34.19 -28.20 5.69
N LYS A 534 -34.57 -27.60 4.56
CA LYS A 534 -35.34 -26.35 4.52
C LYS A 534 -36.69 -26.51 5.20
N THR A 535 -36.99 -25.68 6.20
CA THR A 535 -38.35 -25.49 6.72
C THR A 535 -39.24 -24.85 5.65
N GLN A 536 -40.56 -25.07 5.74
CA GLN A 536 -41.52 -24.47 4.81
C GLN A 536 -41.55 -22.94 4.99
N GLU A 537 -41.01 -22.20 4.00
CA GLU A 537 -41.04 -20.75 3.93
C GLU A 537 -42.22 -20.31 3.06
N ASP A 538 -43.25 -19.71 3.66
CA ASP A 538 -44.47 -19.28 2.95
C ASP A 538 -44.77 -17.79 3.06
N VAL A 539 -43.90 -17.02 3.70
CA VAL A 539 -43.87 -15.56 3.66
C VAL A 539 -42.61 -15.11 2.91
N ILE A 540 -42.74 -14.28 1.88
CA ILE A 540 -41.59 -13.66 1.20
C ILE A 540 -41.29 -12.34 1.89
N LEU A 541 -40.02 -12.09 2.21
CA LEU A 541 -39.56 -10.86 2.84
C LEU A 541 -38.43 -10.23 2.05
N LYS A 542 -38.39 -8.90 2.02
CA LYS A 542 -37.33 -8.14 1.37
C LYS A 542 -37.04 -6.84 2.14
N LEU A 543 -35.77 -6.62 2.45
CA LEU A 543 -35.26 -5.33 2.90
C LEU A 543 -35.04 -4.46 1.66
N HIS A 544 -35.58 -3.25 1.67
CA HIS A 544 -35.34 -2.28 0.60
C HIS A 544 -34.04 -1.53 0.86
N ASP A 545 -33.26 -1.36 -0.21
CA ASP A 545 -32.01 -0.60 -0.15
C ASP A 545 -32.27 0.86 0.22
N ILE A 546 -31.42 1.39 1.09
CA ILE A 546 -31.38 2.82 1.42
C ILE A 546 -30.47 3.50 0.40
N GLU A 547 -31.01 4.46 -0.35
CA GLU A 547 -30.21 5.31 -1.25
C GLU A 547 -29.25 6.21 -0.46
N SER A 548 -28.43 6.98 -1.17
CA SER A 548 -27.51 7.95 -0.56
C SER A 548 -28.24 8.98 0.31
N ILE A 549 -27.74 9.18 1.53
CA ILE A 549 -28.30 10.11 2.51
C ILE A 549 -27.26 11.17 2.85
N GLU A 550 -27.53 12.42 2.52
CA GLU A 550 -26.71 13.56 2.96
C GLU A 550 -26.80 13.78 4.48
N ILE A 551 -25.68 14.13 5.10
CA ILE A 551 -25.63 14.48 6.51
C ILE A 551 -26.58 15.64 6.84
N GLY A 552 -27.39 15.46 7.89
CA GLY A 552 -28.44 16.40 8.29
C GLY A 552 -29.81 16.16 7.62
N LYS A 553 -29.98 15.11 6.80
CA LYS A 553 -31.28 14.69 6.24
C LYS A 553 -31.85 13.45 6.96
N PRO A 554 -33.19 13.28 7.01
CA PRO A 554 -33.80 12.04 7.52
C PRO A 554 -33.66 10.88 6.53
N PHE A 555 -33.76 9.63 7.02
CA PHE A 555 -33.81 8.42 6.20
C PHE A 555 -34.84 7.41 6.70
N ASN A 556 -35.19 6.42 5.87
CA ASN A 556 -36.24 5.43 6.13
C ASN A 556 -35.70 4.01 5.94
N VAL A 557 -35.99 3.11 6.88
CA VAL A 557 -35.78 1.66 6.72
C VAL A 557 -37.12 1.02 6.33
N LEU A 558 -37.15 0.28 5.22
CA LEU A 558 -38.36 -0.29 4.64
C LEU A 558 -38.24 -1.81 4.45
N VAL A 559 -39.25 -2.57 4.90
CA VAL A 559 -39.29 -4.04 4.77
C VAL A 559 -40.64 -4.45 4.17
N SER A 560 -40.64 -5.03 2.98
CA SER A 560 -41.85 -5.57 2.35
C SER A 560 -42.04 -7.04 2.68
N MET A 561 -43.28 -7.44 2.92
CA MET A 561 -43.64 -8.78 3.36
C MET A 561 -44.87 -9.28 2.61
N THR A 562 -44.81 -10.46 2.01
CA THR A 562 -45.91 -11.05 1.23
C THR A 562 -46.25 -12.45 1.74
N ASN A 563 -47.47 -12.67 2.22
CA ASN A 563 -47.93 -13.99 2.68
C ASN A 563 -48.39 -14.83 1.47
N GLN A 564 -47.63 -15.85 1.09
CA GLN A 564 -48.01 -16.74 -0.01
C GLN A 564 -48.95 -17.88 0.41
N SER A 565 -49.24 -18.03 1.70
CA SER A 565 -50.14 -19.06 2.20
C SER A 565 -51.62 -18.66 2.06
N ASN A 566 -52.51 -19.63 2.26
CA ASN A 566 -53.96 -19.39 2.38
C ASN A 566 -54.39 -19.17 3.85
N GLU A 567 -53.44 -19.12 4.78
CA GLU A 567 -53.67 -19.00 6.20
C GLU A 567 -53.15 -17.66 6.72
N LYS A 568 -53.62 -17.24 7.89
CA LYS A 568 -53.09 -16.05 8.56
C LYS A 568 -51.70 -16.35 9.10
N ARG A 569 -50.83 -15.34 9.10
CA ARG A 569 -49.47 -15.42 9.63
C ARG A 569 -49.26 -14.30 10.64
N THR A 570 -48.85 -14.66 11.85
CA THR A 570 -48.53 -13.70 12.90
C THR A 570 -47.05 -13.35 12.80
N VAL A 571 -46.79 -12.09 12.45
CA VAL A 571 -45.46 -11.54 12.22
C VAL A 571 -44.97 -10.88 13.50
N ASN A 572 -43.74 -11.17 13.90
CA ASN A 572 -42.97 -10.38 14.86
C ASN A 572 -41.73 -9.83 14.17
N ALA A 573 -41.67 -8.53 14.00
CA ALA A 573 -40.56 -7.84 13.33
C ALA A 573 -39.82 -6.92 14.30
N VAL A 574 -38.49 -6.90 14.18
CA VAL A 574 -37.60 -5.98 14.89
C VAL A 574 -36.72 -5.29 13.85
N LEU A 575 -36.76 -3.96 13.83
CA LEU A 575 -35.89 -3.10 13.02
C LEU A 575 -34.96 -2.33 13.95
N SER A 576 -33.68 -2.31 13.64
CA SER A 576 -32.68 -1.59 14.43
C SER A 576 -31.71 -0.86 13.52
N ALA A 577 -31.47 0.41 13.81
CA ALA A 577 -30.43 1.24 13.21
C ALA A 577 -29.41 1.61 14.29
N SER A 578 -28.13 1.39 14.03
CA SER A 578 -27.04 1.77 14.94
C SER A 578 -25.89 2.38 14.14
N SER A 579 -25.18 3.35 14.74
CA SER A 579 -23.88 3.75 14.20
C SER A 579 -22.88 2.62 14.40
N VAL A 580 -21.98 2.48 13.44
CA VAL A 580 -21.03 1.37 13.39
C VAL A 580 -19.65 1.94 13.04
N TYR A 581 -18.60 1.43 13.69
CA TYR A 581 -17.25 1.66 13.18
C TYR A 581 -17.09 0.89 11.87
N TYR A 582 -16.19 1.33 10.99
CA TYR A 582 -16.03 0.65 9.69
C TYR A 582 -15.57 -0.81 9.83
N THR A 583 -15.09 -1.22 11.01
CA THR A 583 -14.75 -2.59 11.39
C THR A 583 -15.96 -3.49 11.64
N GLY A 584 -17.18 -2.97 11.55
CA GLY A 584 -18.43 -3.68 11.85
C GLY A 584 -18.84 -3.67 13.32
N ILE A 585 -18.00 -3.12 14.22
CA ILE A 585 -18.31 -3.01 15.65
C ILE A 585 -19.40 -1.96 15.86
N LEU A 586 -20.54 -2.38 16.44
CA LEU A 586 -21.64 -1.47 16.78
C LEU A 586 -21.25 -0.49 17.88
N ALA A 587 -21.44 0.81 17.59
CA ALA A 587 -21.13 1.91 18.50
C ALA A 587 -22.35 2.37 19.30
N ARG A 588 -23.26 3.16 18.71
CA ARG A 588 -24.41 3.75 19.41
C ARG A 588 -25.73 3.39 18.73
N LYS A 589 -26.72 2.94 19.50
CA LYS A 589 -28.07 2.62 18.99
C LYS A 589 -28.78 3.92 18.58
N ILE A 590 -29.06 4.07 17.28
CA ILE A 590 -29.73 5.24 16.71
C ILE A 590 -31.23 5.15 17.00
N LYS A 591 -31.86 4.08 16.50
CA LYS A 591 -33.30 3.83 16.66
C LYS A 591 -33.59 2.34 16.62
N ARG A 592 -34.62 1.89 17.34
CA ARG A 592 -35.11 0.51 17.29
C ARG A 592 -36.62 0.51 17.43
N GLU A 593 -37.29 -0.24 16.57
CA GLU A 593 -38.73 -0.42 16.58
C GLU A 593 -39.07 -1.91 16.57
N ARG A 594 -40.16 -2.27 17.24
CA ARG A 594 -40.67 -3.64 17.29
C ARG A 594 -42.14 -3.59 16.97
N GLU A 595 -42.55 -4.42 16.03
CA GLU A 595 -43.93 -4.52 15.59
C GLU A 595 -44.40 -5.97 15.62
N THR A 596 -45.64 -6.16 16.06
CA THR A 596 -46.33 -7.46 16.02
C THR A 596 -47.68 -7.26 15.36
N PHE A 597 -47.92 -7.95 14.25
CA PHE A 597 -49.15 -7.81 13.48
C PHE A 597 -49.51 -9.12 12.77
N VAL A 598 -50.73 -9.17 12.22
CA VAL A 598 -51.25 -10.35 11.52
C VAL A 598 -51.36 -10.05 10.04
N LEU A 599 -50.56 -10.75 9.23
CA LEU A 599 -50.59 -10.69 7.77
C LEU A 599 -51.69 -11.62 7.25
N GLN A 600 -52.66 -11.07 6.52
CA GLN A 600 -53.79 -11.87 6.00
C GLN A 600 -53.31 -12.83 4.88
N PRO A 601 -54.10 -13.87 4.55
CA PRO A 601 -53.79 -14.73 3.42
C PRO A 601 -53.62 -13.94 2.12
N LYS A 602 -52.55 -14.20 1.36
CA LYS A 602 -52.25 -13.52 0.08
C LYS A 602 -52.01 -12.01 0.18
N ASP A 603 -51.86 -11.49 1.39
CA ASP A 603 -51.71 -10.05 1.64
C ASP A 603 -50.24 -9.61 1.55
N GLU A 604 -50.05 -8.31 1.36
CA GLU A 604 -48.75 -7.65 1.32
C GLU A 604 -48.74 -6.43 2.25
N GLU A 605 -47.71 -6.33 3.09
CA GLU A 605 -47.54 -5.23 4.05
C GLU A 605 -46.11 -4.67 3.96
N VAL A 606 -45.95 -3.38 4.24
CA VAL A 606 -44.64 -2.72 4.29
C VAL A 606 -44.43 -2.06 5.64
N LEU A 607 -43.38 -2.50 6.35
CA LEU A 607 -42.97 -1.92 7.62
C LEU A 607 -41.95 -0.78 7.39
N LEU A 608 -42.17 0.36 8.04
CA LEU A 608 -41.37 1.58 7.91
C LEU A 608 -40.85 2.05 9.28
N MET A 609 -39.52 2.21 9.39
CA MET A 609 -38.87 2.92 10.50
C MET A 609 -38.20 4.20 9.97
N LYS A 610 -38.77 5.37 10.30
CA LYS A 610 -38.20 6.69 9.95
C LYS A 610 -37.17 7.14 10.99
N VAL A 611 -36.03 7.66 10.56
CA VAL A 611 -34.97 8.22 11.42
C VAL A 611 -34.72 9.69 11.07
N GLU A 612 -34.85 10.57 12.06
CA GLU A 612 -34.65 12.02 11.93
C GLU A 612 -33.21 12.46 12.26
N PRO A 613 -32.71 13.60 11.74
CA PRO A 613 -31.34 14.08 11.98
C PRO A 613 -30.90 14.15 13.44
N HIS A 614 -31.78 14.61 14.33
CA HIS A 614 -31.49 14.71 15.76
C HIS A 614 -31.35 13.34 16.44
N GLU A 615 -31.84 12.26 15.84
CA GLU A 615 -31.72 10.91 16.39
C GLU A 615 -30.35 10.28 16.12
N TYR A 616 -29.65 10.71 15.05
CA TYR A 616 -28.38 10.13 14.63
C TYR A 616 -27.16 11.05 14.74
N LEU A 617 -27.27 12.38 14.55
CA LEU A 617 -26.10 13.27 14.39
C LEU A 617 -25.09 13.15 15.54
N ASP A 618 -25.54 13.19 16.80
CA ASP A 618 -24.67 13.09 17.98
C ASP A 618 -24.31 11.63 18.35
N LYS A 619 -24.73 10.67 17.52
CA LYS A 619 -24.45 9.24 17.67
C LYS A 619 -23.54 8.70 16.58
N LEU A 620 -23.27 9.48 15.53
CA LEU A 620 -22.32 9.09 14.50
C LEU A 620 -20.93 8.92 15.10
N VAL A 621 -20.22 7.93 14.58
CA VAL A 621 -18.81 7.68 14.84
C VAL A 621 -18.05 7.79 13.52
N ASP A 622 -16.76 7.45 13.55
CA ASP A 622 -15.86 7.59 12.42
C ASP A 622 -16.47 7.12 11.09
N TYR A 623 -16.25 7.89 10.03
CA TYR A 623 -16.77 7.65 8.68
C TYR A 623 -18.30 7.66 8.54
N ALA A 624 -19.06 7.99 9.60
CA ALA A 624 -20.51 8.18 9.56
C ALA A 624 -21.30 6.99 8.98
N MET A 625 -20.85 5.78 9.29
CA MET A 625 -21.50 4.54 8.85
C MET A 625 -22.66 4.15 9.75
N VAL A 626 -23.74 3.66 9.14
CA VAL A 626 -24.94 3.20 9.82
C VAL A 626 -25.22 1.77 9.40
N LYS A 627 -25.46 0.90 10.38
CA LYS A 627 -25.84 -0.50 10.17
C LYS A 627 -27.29 -0.72 10.55
N ILE A 628 -28.01 -1.38 9.65
CA ILE A 628 -29.40 -1.79 9.77
C ILE A 628 -29.45 -3.29 9.99
N TYR A 629 -30.19 -3.68 11.02
CA TYR A 629 -30.53 -5.07 11.29
C TYR A 629 -32.03 -5.23 11.24
N VAL A 630 -32.49 -6.23 10.51
CA VAL A 630 -33.89 -6.62 10.47
C VAL A 630 -34.03 -8.09 10.79
N MET A 631 -34.89 -8.39 11.76
CA MET A 631 -35.27 -9.76 12.09
C MET A 631 -36.78 -9.89 12.08
N VAL A 632 -37.28 -10.93 11.44
CA VAL A 632 -38.70 -11.26 11.38
C VAL A 632 -38.92 -12.72 11.69
N ASN A 633 -39.86 -13.00 12.60
CA ASN A 633 -40.31 -14.34 12.94
C ASN A 633 -41.81 -14.50 12.63
N ILE A 634 -42.15 -15.59 11.95
CA ILE A 634 -43.51 -16.02 11.68
C ILE A 634 -43.88 -17.13 12.67
N GLN A 635 -44.87 -16.89 13.52
CA GLN A 635 -45.14 -17.77 14.66
C GLN A 635 -45.60 -19.16 14.25
N GLU A 636 -46.48 -19.25 13.24
CA GLU A 636 -47.16 -20.49 12.86
C GLU A 636 -46.22 -21.48 12.17
N THR A 637 -45.37 -20.99 11.26
CA THR A 637 -44.42 -21.83 10.50
C THR A 637 -43.05 -21.93 11.18
N ARG A 638 -42.82 -21.12 12.22
CA ARG A 638 -41.50 -20.87 12.81
C ARG A 638 -40.47 -20.34 11.80
N GLN A 639 -40.93 -19.90 10.62
CA GLN A 639 -40.08 -19.25 9.63
C GLN A 639 -39.41 -18.05 10.29
N THR A 640 -38.09 -17.98 10.17
CA THR A 640 -37.31 -16.83 10.64
C THR A 640 -36.53 -16.27 9.47
N TRP A 641 -36.61 -14.97 9.28
CA TRP A 641 -35.88 -14.24 8.27
C TRP A 641 -35.08 -13.13 8.93
N SER A 642 -33.83 -12.99 8.51
CA SER A 642 -32.96 -11.90 8.94
C SER A 642 -32.16 -11.43 7.73
N GLU A 643 -31.98 -10.12 7.67
CA GLU A 643 -31.13 -9.42 6.71
C GLU A 643 -30.44 -8.24 7.38
N GLU A 644 -29.30 -7.87 6.83
CA GLU A 644 -28.50 -6.74 7.27
C GLU A 644 -28.22 -5.83 6.08
N ASP A 645 -28.17 -4.53 6.33
CA ASP A 645 -27.72 -3.55 5.34
C ASP A 645 -26.87 -2.49 6.02
N ASP A 646 -25.95 -1.90 5.28
CA ASP A 646 -25.10 -0.81 5.75
C ASP A 646 -25.01 0.29 4.69
N PHE A 647 -24.94 1.52 5.16
CA PHE A 647 -24.73 2.68 4.30
C PHE A 647 -23.91 3.74 5.02
N THR A 648 -23.32 4.62 4.22
CA THR A 648 -22.54 5.75 4.72
C THR A 648 -23.35 7.03 4.57
N ILE A 649 -23.41 7.85 5.61
CA ILE A 649 -24.00 9.19 5.49
C ILE A 649 -23.02 10.09 4.74
N GLU A 650 -23.49 10.69 3.65
CA GLU A 650 -22.66 11.51 2.78
C GLU A 650 -22.32 12.86 3.42
N LYS A 651 -21.02 13.14 3.44
CA LYS A 651 -20.44 14.42 3.86
C LYS A 651 -20.25 15.34 2.65
N PRO A 652 -20.21 16.67 2.85
CA PRO A 652 -19.86 17.60 1.78
C PRO A 652 -18.44 17.32 1.27
N ARG A 653 -18.20 17.59 -0.02
CA ARG A 653 -16.86 17.52 -0.62
C ARG A 653 -16.17 18.86 -0.56
N LEU A 654 -14.86 18.85 -0.35
CA LEU A 654 -14.02 20.04 -0.39
C LEU A 654 -13.67 20.36 -1.85
N ASN A 655 -14.05 21.55 -2.31
CA ASN A 655 -13.63 22.07 -3.61
C ASN A 655 -12.28 22.78 -3.48
N ILE A 656 -11.37 22.55 -4.42
CA ILE A 656 -10.05 23.19 -4.48
C ILE A 656 -9.87 23.86 -5.85
N GLN A 657 -9.73 25.18 -5.87
CA GLN A 657 -9.51 25.97 -7.07
C GLN A 657 -8.10 26.56 -7.07
N ILE A 658 -7.36 26.34 -8.16
CA ILE A 658 -6.02 26.89 -8.36
C ILE A 658 -6.11 28.25 -9.07
N GLU A 659 -5.48 29.27 -8.51
CA GLU A 659 -5.48 30.62 -9.08
C GLU A 659 -4.19 30.89 -9.88
N GLY A 660 -4.35 31.07 -11.20
CA GLY A 660 -3.26 31.46 -12.10
C GLY A 660 -2.35 30.31 -12.51
N ASP A 661 -1.24 30.66 -13.18
CA ASP A 661 -0.22 29.70 -13.60
C ASP A 661 0.73 29.35 -12.45
N VAL A 662 1.03 28.07 -12.28
CA VAL A 662 1.95 27.58 -11.24
C VAL A 662 3.33 27.34 -11.84
N ARG A 663 4.38 27.93 -11.26
CA ARG A 663 5.78 27.85 -11.72
C ARG A 663 6.73 27.60 -10.57
N VAL A 664 7.74 26.76 -10.78
CA VAL A 664 8.78 26.47 -9.78
C VAL A 664 9.37 27.77 -9.23
N GLY A 665 9.48 27.85 -7.90
CA GLY A 665 10.05 29.02 -7.23
C GLY A 665 9.16 30.26 -7.20
N LYS A 666 7.90 30.18 -7.64
CA LYS A 666 6.92 31.29 -7.57
C LYS A 666 5.70 30.90 -6.74
N GLN A 667 5.32 31.77 -5.80
CA GLN A 667 4.10 31.61 -5.01
C GLN A 667 2.85 31.66 -5.89
N PHE A 668 1.89 30.80 -5.58
CA PHE A 668 0.53 30.84 -6.13
C PHE A 668 -0.50 30.66 -5.00
N HIS A 669 -1.77 30.85 -5.33
CA HIS A 669 -2.88 30.71 -4.40
C HIS A 669 -3.77 29.52 -4.75
N ALA A 670 -4.19 28.79 -3.73
CA ALA A 670 -5.23 27.77 -3.82
C ALA A 670 -6.40 28.17 -2.92
N VAL A 671 -7.63 28.08 -3.44
CA VAL A 671 -8.86 28.41 -2.74
C VAL A 671 -9.62 27.13 -2.42
N PHE A 672 -9.92 26.94 -1.14
CA PHE A 672 -10.59 25.78 -0.59
C PHE A 672 -11.99 26.18 -0.14
N SER A 673 -13.02 25.40 -0.47
CA SER A 673 -14.40 25.78 -0.10
C SER A 673 -15.35 24.59 0.00
N PHE A 674 -16.30 24.64 0.94
CA PHE A 674 -17.46 23.74 1.01
C PHE A 674 -18.59 24.37 1.85
N GLN A 675 -19.82 23.92 1.66
CA GLN A 675 -20.99 24.47 2.37
C GLN A 675 -21.23 23.68 3.65
N ASN A 676 -21.40 24.38 4.79
CA ASN A 676 -21.82 23.74 6.02
C ASN A 676 -23.22 23.11 5.83
N PRO A 677 -23.36 21.78 5.90
CA PRO A 677 -24.63 21.09 5.63
C PRO A 677 -25.58 21.10 6.83
N LEU A 678 -25.14 21.58 8.00
CA LEU A 678 -25.91 21.51 9.24
C LEU A 678 -26.64 22.82 9.56
N ASP A 679 -27.68 22.70 10.39
CA ASP A 679 -28.38 23.81 11.02
C ASP A 679 -27.69 24.29 12.32
N ARG A 680 -26.42 23.95 12.51
CA ARG A 680 -25.56 24.38 13.63
C ARG A 680 -24.17 24.81 13.12
N ASP A 681 -23.47 25.59 13.92
CA ASP A 681 -22.12 26.06 13.60
C ASP A 681 -21.12 24.89 13.69
N LEU A 682 -20.10 24.93 12.82
CA LEU A 682 -18.94 24.04 12.89
C LEU A 682 -17.86 24.70 13.75
N GLN A 683 -17.36 24.00 14.75
CA GLN A 683 -16.45 24.51 15.77
C GLN A 683 -15.09 23.80 15.74
N ASP A 684 -14.05 24.48 16.24
CA ASP A 684 -12.68 23.94 16.31
C ASP A 684 -12.17 23.46 14.94
N CYS A 685 -12.36 24.32 13.94
CA CYS A 685 -12.11 24.00 12.54
C CYS A 685 -10.61 23.96 12.23
N THR A 686 -10.17 22.93 11.51
CA THR A 686 -8.80 22.77 11.02
C THR A 686 -8.81 22.30 9.58
N CYS A 687 -7.73 22.58 8.84
CA CYS A 687 -7.52 22.04 7.50
C CYS A 687 -6.08 21.56 7.34
N THR A 688 -5.90 20.32 6.90
CA THR A 688 -4.60 19.75 6.52
C THR A 688 -4.43 19.90 5.02
N ILE A 689 -3.27 20.36 4.56
CA ILE A 689 -2.94 20.53 3.14
C ILE A 689 -1.62 19.83 2.84
N GLU A 690 -1.56 19.04 1.77
CA GLU A 690 -0.34 18.41 1.26
C GLU A 690 -0.30 18.45 -0.28
N GLY A 691 0.88 18.61 -0.86
CA GLY A 691 1.09 18.45 -2.29
C GLY A 691 2.54 18.09 -2.61
N PRO A 692 2.85 16.87 -3.09
CA PRO A 692 4.22 16.45 -3.34
C PRO A 692 4.96 17.39 -4.28
N GLY A 693 6.13 17.89 -3.88
CA GLY A 693 6.87 18.88 -4.66
C GLY A 693 6.24 20.29 -4.69
N ILE A 694 5.21 20.55 -3.87
CA ILE A 694 4.57 21.85 -3.65
C ILE A 694 4.65 22.23 -2.17
N ALA A 695 4.14 21.39 -1.27
CA ALA A 695 4.23 21.59 0.15
C ALA A 695 4.21 20.23 0.85
N ASN A 696 5.07 20.06 1.85
CA ASN A 696 4.93 18.98 2.81
C ASN A 696 3.61 19.14 3.56
N ALA A 697 3.09 18.07 4.16
CA ALA A 697 1.85 18.15 4.93
C ALA A 697 1.94 19.19 6.07
N PHE A 698 0.95 20.07 6.18
CA PHE A 698 0.83 21.02 7.29
C PHE A 698 -0.64 21.25 7.66
N VAL A 699 -0.88 21.65 8.91
CA VAL A 699 -2.23 21.91 9.47
C VAL A 699 -2.40 23.40 9.74
N ILE A 700 -3.55 23.94 9.35
CA ILE A 700 -3.97 25.33 9.61
C ILE A 700 -5.24 25.37 10.46
N GLN A 701 -5.24 26.26 11.45
CA GLN A 701 -6.42 26.55 12.28
C GLN A 701 -7.36 27.50 11.53
N GLN A 702 -8.67 27.24 11.62
CA GLN A 702 -9.72 27.95 10.90
C GLN A 702 -10.76 28.52 11.88
N PRO A 703 -11.37 29.67 11.56
CA PRO A 703 -12.53 30.16 12.32
C PRO A 703 -13.73 29.21 12.22
N ASN A 704 -14.62 29.27 13.21
CA ASN A 704 -15.89 28.55 13.18
C ASN A 704 -16.72 28.90 11.93
N VAL A 705 -17.39 27.91 11.35
CA VAL A 705 -18.21 28.06 10.14
C VAL A 705 -19.68 28.10 10.54
N ARG A 706 -20.37 29.21 10.25
CA ARG A 706 -21.78 29.37 10.65
C ARG A 706 -22.69 28.33 10.00
N ALA A 707 -23.79 28.00 10.66
CA ALA A 707 -24.86 27.16 10.12
C ALA A 707 -25.23 27.55 8.68
N ARG A 708 -25.32 26.56 7.77
CA ARG A 708 -25.65 26.73 6.35
C ARG A 708 -24.75 27.66 5.51
N SER A 709 -23.69 28.21 6.09
CA SER A 709 -22.82 29.17 5.42
C SER A 709 -21.73 28.49 4.57
N MET A 710 -21.15 29.25 3.66
CA MET A 710 -20.03 28.84 2.82
C MET A 710 -18.72 29.09 3.55
N TRP A 711 -17.92 28.04 3.77
CA TRP A 711 -16.52 28.21 4.18
C TRP A 711 -15.66 28.43 2.93
N VAL A 712 -14.76 29.41 2.99
CA VAL A 712 -13.80 29.72 1.93
C VAL A 712 -12.47 30.10 2.58
N HIS A 713 -11.41 29.36 2.26
CA HIS A 713 -10.04 29.64 2.70
C HIS A 713 -9.12 29.81 1.49
N ARG A 714 -8.19 30.77 1.55
CA ARG A 714 -7.22 31.05 0.49
C ARG A 714 -5.81 30.89 1.03
N GLU A 715 -5.12 29.83 0.61
CA GLU A 715 -3.78 29.50 1.08
C GLU A 715 -2.71 29.88 0.05
N ARG A 716 -1.48 30.13 0.51
CA ARG A 716 -0.35 30.41 -0.36
C ARG A 716 0.63 29.24 -0.38
N LEU A 717 0.92 28.73 -1.57
CA LEU A 717 1.75 27.52 -1.75
C LEU A 717 2.99 27.81 -2.59
N TRP A 718 4.03 26.98 -2.45
CA TRP A 718 5.35 27.18 -3.07
C TRP A 718 5.84 25.94 -3.85
N PRO A 719 5.64 25.86 -5.17
CA PRO A 719 6.11 24.74 -5.99
C PRO A 719 7.64 24.64 -6.06
N GLN A 720 8.16 23.44 -5.83
CA GLN A 720 9.59 23.10 -5.87
C GLN A 720 9.95 22.19 -7.06
N ARG A 721 9.00 21.36 -7.54
CA ARG A 721 9.26 20.40 -8.63
C ARG A 721 8.26 20.60 -9.79
N PRO A 722 8.74 20.67 -11.05
CA PRO A 722 7.88 20.85 -12.22
C PRO A 722 7.09 19.57 -12.54
N GLY A 723 6.12 19.68 -13.45
CA GLY A 723 5.32 18.57 -13.96
C GLY A 723 3.92 18.47 -13.33
N PRO A 724 3.15 17.42 -13.67
CA PRO A 724 1.85 17.16 -13.07
C PRO A 724 1.99 16.84 -11.58
N ARG A 725 1.23 17.55 -10.75
CA ARG A 725 1.17 17.42 -9.29
C ARG A 725 -0.30 17.39 -8.85
N LYS A 726 -0.54 16.85 -7.66
CA LYS A 726 -1.85 16.81 -7.02
C LYS A 726 -1.75 17.48 -5.65
N ILE A 727 -2.73 18.30 -5.32
CA ILE A 727 -2.90 18.92 -4.00
C ILE A 727 -4.07 18.21 -3.33
N ILE A 728 -3.90 17.80 -2.09
CA ILE A 728 -4.92 17.17 -1.27
C ILE A 728 -5.15 18.05 -0.04
N ALA A 729 -6.41 18.16 0.37
CA ALA A 729 -6.76 18.78 1.62
C ALA A 729 -7.88 18.04 2.36
N VAL A 730 -7.82 18.08 3.69
CA VAL A 730 -8.82 17.49 4.58
C VAL A 730 -9.22 18.55 5.60
N PHE A 731 -10.50 18.90 5.63
CA PHE A 731 -11.08 19.79 6.63
C PHE A 731 -11.72 18.98 7.76
N ASN A 732 -11.52 19.43 9.00
CA ASN A 732 -12.03 18.79 10.19
C ASN A 732 -12.58 19.81 11.16
N CYS A 733 -13.64 19.45 11.89
CA CYS A 733 -14.20 20.22 12.98
C CYS A 733 -14.86 19.25 13.98
N HIS A 734 -15.35 19.79 15.10
CA HIS A 734 -16.00 19.00 16.15
C HIS A 734 -17.27 18.27 15.65
N GLU A 735 -18.10 18.93 14.85
CA GLU A 735 -19.39 18.39 14.39
C GLU A 735 -19.26 17.48 13.15
N ILE A 736 -18.29 17.76 12.27
CA ILE A 736 -18.03 17.00 11.04
C ILE A 736 -16.52 16.95 10.77
N TYR A 737 -15.96 15.76 10.76
CA TYR A 737 -14.57 15.53 10.39
C TYR A 737 -14.49 14.77 9.06
N ASP A 738 -13.28 14.75 8.47
CA ASP A 738 -12.96 14.05 7.23
C ASP A 738 -13.71 14.58 5.99
N ILE A 739 -13.72 15.90 5.81
CA ILE A 739 -14.19 16.55 4.58
C ILE A 739 -13.00 16.70 3.62
N GLU A 740 -12.91 15.80 2.64
CA GLU A 740 -11.76 15.69 1.74
C GLU A 740 -11.97 16.37 0.37
N GLY A 741 -10.86 16.77 -0.25
CA GLY A 741 -10.81 17.28 -1.61
C GLY A 741 -9.42 17.20 -2.21
N SER A 742 -9.37 17.23 -3.54
CA SER A 742 -8.10 17.27 -4.27
C SER A 742 -8.22 18.09 -5.55
N ALA A 743 -7.08 18.59 -6.04
CA ALA A 743 -6.98 19.23 -7.34
C ALA A 743 -5.67 18.88 -8.03
N ASP A 744 -5.74 18.64 -9.34
CA ASP A 744 -4.58 18.51 -10.19
C ASP A 744 -4.05 19.86 -10.64
N VAL A 745 -2.72 19.97 -10.69
CA VAL A 745 -2.02 21.18 -11.09
C VAL A 745 -0.78 20.82 -11.89
N VAL A 746 -0.53 21.56 -12.98
CA VAL A 746 0.69 21.41 -13.76
C VAL A 746 1.65 22.52 -13.38
N VAL A 747 2.76 22.16 -12.74
CA VAL A 747 3.83 23.08 -12.36
C VAL A 747 4.77 23.28 -13.55
N GLN A 748 4.85 24.50 -14.05
CA GLN A 748 5.79 24.93 -15.09
C GLN A 748 7.19 25.15 -14.50
N GLU A 749 8.22 25.08 -15.35
CA GLU A 749 9.61 25.44 -14.99
C GLU A 749 9.78 26.91 -14.57
#